data_AF-A0A3N0XZE0-F1
#
_entry.id   AF-A0A3N0XZE0-F1
#
_cell.length_a   1.000
_cell.length_b   1.000
_cell.length_c   1.000
_cell.angle_alpha   90.00
_cell.angle_beta   90.00
_cell.angle_gamma   90.00
#
_symmetry.space_group_name_H-M   'P 1'
#
loop_
_entity.id
_entity.type
_entity.pdbx_description
1 polymer ?
#
loop_
_entity_poly.entity_id
_entity_poly.type
_entity_poly.pdbx_seq_one_letter_code
_entity_poly.pdbx_strand_id
1 'polypeptide(L)'
;MKGFVDAPNYFIELLEGGTTLEDVIDSHVYEQNLAEKNAFVVADLGALMRQHVLWKTTMPLVRPFYPVCCNSSPVVIEVLSALGVGFVCTNKAETTLVLHHDVPPENIILSGVCKQLSLIKHAAKTGINYLVCENETELRKIARVHPEAKLLLQVSTEAQVEEASVTIGCSLKACRHLLEMAKELSVNVVGVTFQVQASSRDPQAYTHALSDARCIFDMGKELGFDMNILDIGGGFSGSEFQLKQVHSVVRPLLEAYFPSASGVSVIAEPGNFLVFSSFTLAVNVIGKKAVCRDLRSSTHDVLTPNDVPEFVYYMNDGVYGSFMGKLFGNIIATPSVHKMSLTLDEPVFPSSLWGPSCDPLDQVVEHCLLPELAVGDWLIFNNIGASGQEGPATLSDADQPPVYYTISTDDWFEMQEAGISLDDTMKNLSLNGHKDVDPSSIEDEPLLRANPKRFVIFPIQYPDIWKMYKQAQASFWTVEEVQRFCQEVQLPEARSFYGFQILIENVHSEMYSMLINTYIRDLKERDYLFNAIQTMPCVRRKADWALQWISDTNSAFGKRLVAFAAVEGIFFSGSFAAIYWLKKRGLMPGLTYSNELISRDEGLHCNFACLMYSYLVKKPSADRVNDIITKSVSIEQEFLTEALPVNLIGMNCSLMKQYIEFVADRLLTDLGLPKVYLSENPFDFMESISLEGKTNFFEKRVGEYQRLGVMSNMMDCEFTLDADF
;
A
#
# COMPACT_ATOMS: atom_id res chain seq x y z
N MET A 1 20.91 -17.23 -9.60
CA MET A 1 20.88 -17.51 -11.06
C MET A 1 19.51 -18.05 -11.40
N LYS A 2 18.91 -17.48 -12.45
CA LYS A 2 17.50 -17.52 -12.91
C LYS A 2 16.55 -16.66 -12.06
N GLY A 3 16.33 -15.45 -12.56
CA GLY A 3 15.27 -14.54 -12.10
C GLY A 3 13.91 -15.16 -12.38
N PHE A 4 13.03 -15.04 -11.39
CA PHE A 4 11.60 -15.17 -11.61
C PHE A 4 11.19 -13.98 -12.50
N VAL A 5 10.37 -14.26 -13.50
CA VAL A 5 9.65 -13.22 -14.23
C VAL A 5 8.70 -12.60 -13.21
N ASP A 6 8.86 -11.30 -12.93
CA ASP A 6 8.09 -10.58 -11.93
C ASP A 6 6.59 -10.73 -12.22
N ALA A 7 5.81 -11.12 -11.21
CA ALA A 7 4.35 -11.17 -11.32
C ALA A 7 3.80 -9.74 -11.49
N PRO A 8 2.71 -9.53 -12.24
CA PRO A 8 2.13 -8.20 -12.41
C PRO A 8 1.70 -7.63 -11.06
N ASN A 9 2.12 -6.40 -10.75
CA ASN A 9 1.89 -5.74 -9.47
C ASN A 9 0.48 -5.13 -9.35
N TYR A 10 -0.26 -4.97 -10.46
CA TYR A 10 -1.55 -4.30 -10.47
C TYR A 10 -2.59 -5.06 -11.31
N PHE A 11 -3.80 -5.20 -10.76
CA PHE A 11 -4.94 -5.85 -11.40
C PHE A 11 -5.91 -4.79 -11.96
N ILE A 12 -6.36 -5.00 -13.20
CA ILE A 12 -7.33 -4.16 -13.90
C ILE A 12 -8.59 -4.98 -14.12
N GLU A 13 -9.72 -4.49 -13.63
CA GLU A 13 -11.03 -5.09 -13.89
C GLU A 13 -11.54 -4.67 -15.28
N LEU A 14 -11.86 -5.64 -16.13
CA LEU A 14 -12.45 -5.36 -17.44
C LEU A 14 -13.97 -5.28 -17.31
N LEU A 15 -14.54 -4.15 -17.74
CA LEU A 15 -15.97 -3.94 -17.73
C LEU A 15 -16.61 -4.54 -18.99
N GLU A 16 -17.25 -5.70 -18.83
CA GLU A 16 -17.98 -6.43 -19.87
C GLU A 16 -19.50 -6.17 -19.80
N GLY A 17 -20.20 -6.34 -20.92
CA GLY A 17 -21.66 -6.50 -20.94
C GLY A 17 -22.50 -5.27 -20.58
N GLY A 18 -21.97 -4.05 -20.74
CA GLY A 18 -22.66 -2.80 -20.40
C GLY A 18 -22.54 -2.39 -18.93
N THR A 19 -21.69 -3.06 -18.16
CA THR A 19 -21.30 -2.64 -16.81
C THR A 19 -20.63 -1.28 -16.87
N THR A 20 -21.08 -0.34 -16.04
CA THR A 20 -20.58 1.03 -16.00
C THR A 20 -19.63 1.24 -14.82
N LEU A 21 -18.89 2.35 -14.83
CA LEU A 21 -18.07 2.78 -13.69
C LEU A 21 -18.93 2.95 -12.42
N GLU A 22 -20.18 3.40 -12.56
CA GLU A 22 -21.12 3.54 -11.45
C GLU A 22 -21.46 2.18 -10.82
N ASP A 23 -21.61 1.12 -11.61
CA ASP A 23 -21.87 -0.24 -11.11
C ASP A 23 -20.69 -0.77 -10.27
N VAL A 24 -19.45 -0.43 -10.65
CA VAL A 24 -18.24 -0.80 -9.90
C VAL A 24 -18.18 -0.04 -8.57
N ILE A 25 -18.45 1.26 -8.60
CA ILE A 25 -18.53 2.09 -7.39
C ILE A 25 -19.60 1.53 -6.45
N ASP A 26 -20.79 1.20 -6.98
CA ASP A 26 -21.89 0.59 -6.25
C ASP A 26 -21.49 -0.73 -5.56
N SER A 27 -20.76 -1.58 -6.28
CA SER A 27 -20.26 -2.85 -5.77
C SER A 27 -19.30 -2.64 -4.59
N HIS A 28 -18.32 -1.75 -4.75
CA HIS A 28 -17.37 -1.46 -3.68
C HIS A 28 -18.00 -0.70 -2.50
N VAL A 29 -18.98 0.19 -2.74
CA VAL A 29 -19.77 0.78 -1.65
C VAL A 29 -20.49 -0.32 -0.86
N TYR A 30 -21.09 -1.31 -1.53
CA TYR A 30 -21.74 -2.44 -0.87
C TYR A 30 -20.76 -3.26 -0.02
N GLU A 31 -19.57 -3.57 -0.55
CA GLU A 31 -18.51 -4.27 0.20
C GLU A 31 -18.03 -3.46 1.40
N GLN A 32 -17.76 -2.17 1.23
CA GLN A 32 -17.30 -1.29 2.30
C GLN A 32 -18.35 -1.09 3.39
N ASN A 33 -19.65 -1.16 3.06
CA ASN A 33 -20.73 -1.13 4.03
C ASN A 33 -20.76 -2.38 4.93
N LEU A 34 -20.19 -3.51 4.49
CA LEU A 34 -20.03 -4.73 5.30
C LEU A 34 -18.71 -4.76 6.07
N ALA A 35 -17.80 -3.82 5.76
CA ALA A 35 -16.47 -3.68 6.36
C ALA A 35 -16.38 -2.38 7.20
N GLU A 36 -15.27 -1.65 7.09
CA GLU A 36 -14.95 -0.47 7.92
C GLU A 36 -15.43 0.87 7.31
N LYS A 37 -16.04 0.85 6.12
CA LYS A 37 -16.46 2.06 5.36
C LYS A 37 -15.31 3.02 5.06
N ASN A 38 -14.14 2.50 4.70
CA ASN A 38 -13.00 3.31 4.31
C ASN A 38 -13.25 4.00 2.96
N ALA A 39 -12.73 5.22 2.79
CA ALA A 39 -12.76 5.90 1.49
C ALA A 39 -11.99 5.06 0.47
N PHE A 40 -12.40 5.10 -0.81
CA PHE A 40 -11.72 4.37 -1.88
C PHE A 40 -11.82 5.12 -3.20
N VAL A 41 -10.91 4.79 -4.12
CA VAL A 41 -10.83 5.40 -5.45
C VAL A 41 -11.07 4.33 -6.50
N VAL A 42 -11.88 4.64 -7.50
CA VAL A 42 -12.03 3.84 -8.72
C VAL A 42 -11.40 4.61 -9.87
N ALA A 43 -10.45 3.97 -10.56
CA ALA A 43 -9.69 4.54 -11.66
C ALA A 43 -10.14 3.92 -12.99
N ASP A 44 -10.55 4.76 -13.95
CA ASP A 44 -10.83 4.38 -15.32
C ASP A 44 -9.59 4.62 -16.18
N LEU A 45 -8.89 3.55 -16.55
CA LEU A 45 -7.70 3.63 -17.39
C LEU A 45 -8.05 3.94 -18.86
N GLY A 46 -9.26 3.60 -19.31
CA GLY A 46 -9.75 3.97 -20.64
C GLY A 46 -9.86 5.49 -20.80
N ALA A 47 -10.16 6.21 -19.71
CA ALA A 47 -10.16 7.67 -19.72
C ALA A 47 -8.79 8.26 -20.10
N LEU A 48 -7.67 7.64 -19.70
CA LEU A 48 -6.33 8.08 -20.11
C LEU A 48 -6.14 7.96 -21.62
N MET A 49 -6.58 6.84 -22.21
CA MET A 49 -6.53 6.61 -23.65
C MET A 49 -7.39 7.64 -24.40
N ARG A 50 -8.64 7.86 -23.96
CA ARG A 50 -9.54 8.86 -24.56
C ARG A 50 -8.95 10.27 -24.51
N GLN A 51 -8.35 10.67 -23.38
CA GLN A 51 -7.66 11.97 -23.28
C GLN A 51 -6.44 12.04 -24.19
N HIS A 52 -5.66 10.96 -24.31
CA HIS A 52 -4.53 10.90 -25.24
C HIS A 52 -4.96 11.02 -26.70
N VAL A 53 -6.01 10.29 -27.11
CA VAL A 53 -6.59 10.38 -28.46
C VAL A 53 -7.13 11.78 -28.72
N LEU A 54 -7.81 12.39 -27.75
CA LEU A 54 -8.30 13.77 -27.86
C LEU A 54 -7.14 14.77 -28.04
N TRP A 55 -6.04 14.56 -27.32
CA TRP A 55 -4.83 15.36 -27.49
C TRP A 55 -4.24 15.20 -28.89
N LYS A 56 -4.04 13.96 -29.35
CA LYS A 56 -3.46 13.67 -30.67
C LYS A 56 -4.29 14.23 -31.82
N THR A 57 -5.62 14.18 -31.70
CA THR A 57 -6.55 14.67 -32.72
C THR A 57 -6.61 16.20 -32.74
N THR A 58 -6.55 16.85 -31.57
CA THR A 58 -6.67 18.32 -31.46
C THR A 58 -5.32 19.03 -31.62
N MET A 59 -4.23 18.48 -31.08
CA MET A 59 -2.89 19.06 -31.02
C MET A 59 -1.84 18.14 -31.70
N PRO A 60 -2.00 17.77 -32.99
CA PRO A 60 -1.18 16.75 -33.64
C PRO A 60 0.31 17.14 -33.78
N LEU A 61 0.62 18.44 -33.77
CA LEU A 61 1.98 18.96 -33.89
C LEU A 61 2.70 19.10 -32.54
N VAL A 62 2.02 18.87 -31.42
CA VAL A 62 2.55 19.10 -30.07
C VAL A 62 2.65 17.78 -29.33
N ARG A 63 3.86 17.40 -28.96
CA ARG A 63 4.11 16.15 -28.23
C ARG A 63 3.84 16.34 -26.72
N PRO A 64 3.02 15.51 -26.07
CA PRO A 64 2.77 15.62 -24.64
C PRO A 64 3.94 15.03 -23.83
N PHE A 65 4.33 15.73 -22.77
CA PHE A 65 5.21 15.28 -21.70
C PHE A 65 4.45 15.38 -20.38
N TYR A 66 4.20 14.27 -19.71
CA TYR A 66 3.38 14.22 -18.50
C TYR A 66 4.19 14.62 -17.24
N PRO A 67 3.79 15.67 -16.50
CA PRO A 67 4.35 15.98 -15.19
C PRO A 67 3.96 14.91 -14.16
N VAL A 68 4.96 14.17 -13.68
CA VAL A 68 4.76 13.05 -12.73
C VAL A 68 4.18 13.52 -11.40
N CYS A 69 4.44 14.76 -11.01
CA CYS A 69 3.92 15.39 -9.79
C CYS A 69 2.38 15.54 -9.78
N CYS A 70 1.71 15.48 -10.94
CA CYS A 70 0.25 15.53 -11.00
C CYS A 70 -0.40 14.27 -10.41
N ASN A 71 0.15 13.11 -10.74
CA ASN A 71 -0.24 11.80 -10.21
C ASN A 71 0.90 10.81 -10.52
N SER A 72 1.56 10.32 -9.46
CA SER A 72 2.74 9.45 -9.57
C SER A 72 2.40 7.96 -9.51
N SER A 73 1.14 7.57 -9.73
CA SER A 73 0.73 6.17 -9.77
C SER A 73 1.53 5.40 -10.84
N PRO A 74 2.22 4.29 -10.46
CA PRO A 74 2.97 3.47 -11.41
C PRO A 74 2.14 2.98 -12.59
N VAL A 75 0.84 2.70 -12.38
CA VAL A 75 -0.09 2.28 -13.44
C VAL A 75 -0.29 3.39 -14.48
N VAL A 76 -0.43 4.65 -14.03
CA VAL A 76 -0.56 5.81 -14.92
C VAL A 76 0.72 6.00 -15.73
N ILE A 77 1.89 5.89 -15.08
CA ILE A 77 3.19 6.02 -15.75
C ILE A 77 3.36 4.94 -16.81
N GLU A 78 3.00 3.70 -16.51
CA GLU A 78 3.09 2.58 -17.44
C GLU A 78 2.19 2.77 -18.67
N VAL A 79 0.93 3.18 -18.45
CA VAL A 79 -0.03 3.45 -19.53
C VAL A 79 0.43 4.61 -20.41
N LEU A 80 0.86 5.73 -19.82
CA LEU A 80 1.32 6.88 -20.59
C LEU A 80 2.64 6.59 -21.31
N SER A 81 3.52 5.79 -20.73
CA SER A 81 4.76 5.33 -21.38
C SER A 81 4.46 4.49 -22.61
N ALA A 82 3.53 3.53 -22.51
CA ALA A 82 3.09 2.71 -23.64
C ALA A 82 2.45 3.55 -24.76
N LEU A 83 1.76 4.64 -24.41
CA LEU A 83 1.23 5.64 -25.35
C LEU A 83 2.31 6.54 -25.97
N GLY A 84 3.58 6.39 -25.59
CA GLY A 84 4.72 7.16 -26.09
C GLY A 84 4.78 8.62 -25.58
N VAL A 85 4.06 8.91 -24.49
CA VAL A 85 4.09 10.20 -23.80
C VAL A 85 5.45 10.38 -23.13
N GLY A 86 6.04 11.58 -23.22
CA GLY A 86 7.25 11.90 -22.47
C GLY A 86 6.95 12.17 -21.00
N PHE A 87 7.96 12.41 -20.16
CA PHE A 87 7.75 12.67 -18.74
C PHE A 87 8.53 13.88 -18.26
N VAL A 88 7.91 14.68 -17.40
CA VAL A 88 8.55 15.78 -16.68
C VAL A 88 8.68 15.39 -15.23
N CYS A 89 9.91 15.40 -14.73
CA CYS A 89 10.23 15.04 -13.35
C CYS A 89 10.86 16.23 -12.62
N THR A 90 10.58 16.37 -11.33
CA THR A 90 11.06 17.46 -10.47
C THR A 90 12.04 16.98 -9.40
N ASN A 91 12.03 15.68 -9.09
CA ASN A 91 12.83 15.10 -8.02
C ASN A 91 13.37 13.71 -8.37
N LYS A 92 14.23 13.16 -7.50
CA LYS A 92 14.92 11.89 -7.73
C LYS A 92 13.98 10.68 -7.69
N ALA A 93 12.91 10.73 -6.89
CA ALA A 93 11.96 9.63 -6.79
C ALA A 93 11.20 9.47 -8.11
N GLU A 94 10.70 10.58 -8.66
CA GLU A 94 10.02 10.61 -9.96
C GLU A 94 10.94 10.14 -11.09
N THR A 95 12.19 10.62 -11.16
CA THR A 95 13.11 10.14 -12.22
C THR A 95 13.41 8.65 -12.10
N THR A 96 13.49 8.13 -10.88
CA THR A 96 13.74 6.69 -10.65
C THR A 96 12.52 5.87 -11.04
N LEU A 97 11.32 6.34 -10.70
CA LEU A 97 10.05 5.71 -11.06
C LEU A 97 9.92 5.61 -12.59
N VAL A 98 10.07 6.72 -13.30
CA VAL A 98 9.93 6.77 -14.76
C VAL A 98 10.96 5.87 -15.45
N LEU A 99 12.23 5.90 -15.01
CA LEU A 99 13.28 5.01 -15.54
C LEU A 99 13.03 3.52 -15.25
N HIS A 100 12.31 3.19 -14.17
CA HIS A 100 11.98 1.81 -13.84
C HIS A 100 10.94 1.22 -14.80
N HIS A 101 10.08 2.06 -15.39
CA HIS A 101 9.11 1.67 -16.42
C HIS A 101 9.70 1.72 -17.85
N ASP A 102 11.00 1.45 -17.99
CA ASP A 102 11.72 1.37 -19.27
C ASP A 102 11.63 2.64 -20.15
N VAL A 103 11.30 3.80 -19.57
CA VAL A 103 11.22 5.05 -20.33
C VAL A 103 12.63 5.51 -20.74
N PRO A 104 12.87 5.74 -22.04
CA PRO A 104 14.17 6.21 -22.52
C PRO A 104 14.53 7.60 -21.93
N PRO A 105 15.77 7.83 -21.46
CA PRO A 105 16.18 9.11 -20.88
C PRO A 105 15.98 10.33 -21.78
N GLU A 106 15.95 10.15 -23.10
CA GLU A 106 15.64 11.22 -24.07
C GLU A 106 14.19 11.71 -24.03
N ASN A 107 13.28 10.93 -23.45
CA ASN A 107 11.88 11.28 -23.25
C ASN A 107 11.61 11.82 -21.84
N ILE A 108 12.66 12.16 -21.08
CA ILE A 108 12.56 12.69 -19.72
C ILE A 108 13.13 14.11 -19.67
N ILE A 109 12.35 15.05 -19.13
CA ILE A 109 12.79 16.42 -18.86
C ILE A 109 12.85 16.62 -17.35
N LEU A 110 14.01 17.05 -16.86
CA LEU A 110 14.15 17.42 -15.45
C LEU A 110 13.81 18.91 -15.26
N SER A 111 12.61 19.15 -14.73
CA SER A 111 12.08 20.47 -14.42
C SER A 111 12.22 20.80 -12.92
N GLY A 112 11.60 21.88 -12.48
CA GLY A 112 11.56 22.34 -11.10
C GLY A 112 12.50 23.52 -10.80
N VAL A 113 12.04 24.33 -9.84
CA VAL A 113 12.73 25.55 -9.39
C VAL A 113 13.94 25.16 -8.52
N CYS A 114 15.14 25.54 -8.95
CA CYS A 114 16.38 25.38 -8.18
C CYS A 114 16.76 23.92 -7.81
N LYS A 115 17.23 23.16 -8.81
CA LYS A 115 17.64 21.75 -8.64
C LYS A 115 18.83 21.58 -7.68
N GLN A 116 18.74 20.59 -6.79
CA GLN A 116 19.85 20.21 -5.92
C GLN A 116 21.00 19.59 -6.73
N LEU A 117 22.24 19.77 -6.26
CA LEU A 117 23.43 19.25 -6.95
C LEU A 117 23.42 17.72 -7.07
N SER A 118 22.89 17.04 -6.05
CA SER A 118 22.70 15.58 -6.03
C SER A 118 21.76 15.09 -7.15
N LEU A 119 20.68 15.84 -7.41
CA LEU A 119 19.72 15.54 -8.47
C LEU A 119 20.34 15.73 -9.86
N ILE A 120 21.10 16.81 -10.06
CA ILE A 120 21.84 17.04 -11.32
C ILE A 120 22.88 15.94 -11.55
N LYS A 121 23.61 15.51 -10.51
CA LYS A 121 24.53 14.36 -10.58
C LYS A 121 23.81 13.07 -10.95
N HIS A 122 22.62 12.86 -10.41
CA HIS A 122 21.80 11.69 -10.71
C HIS A 122 21.37 11.69 -12.17
N ALA A 123 20.84 12.81 -12.69
CA ALA A 123 20.46 12.97 -14.09
C ALA A 123 21.66 12.71 -15.04
N ALA A 124 22.84 13.24 -14.72
CA ALA A 124 24.06 12.96 -15.47
C ALA A 124 24.42 11.47 -15.48
N LYS A 125 24.28 10.79 -14.34
CA LYS A 125 24.58 9.36 -14.20
C LYS A 125 23.59 8.48 -14.96
N THR A 126 22.32 8.86 -15.01
CA THR A 126 21.25 8.11 -15.68
C THR A 126 21.06 8.47 -17.15
N GLY A 127 21.83 9.46 -17.65
CA GLY A 127 21.76 9.88 -19.06
C GLY A 127 20.60 10.82 -19.39
N ILE A 128 19.92 11.38 -18.38
CA ILE A 128 18.88 12.40 -18.58
C ILE A 128 19.57 13.72 -18.90
N ASN A 129 19.44 14.17 -20.16
CA ASN A 129 20.17 15.32 -20.67
C ASN A 129 19.32 16.59 -20.76
N TYR A 130 17.99 16.50 -20.83
CA TYR A 130 17.13 17.69 -20.92
C TYR A 130 16.83 18.25 -19.54
N LEU A 131 17.29 19.48 -19.26
CA LEU A 131 17.12 20.15 -17.98
C LEU A 131 16.54 21.55 -18.20
N VAL A 132 15.57 21.95 -17.39
CA VAL A 132 15.08 23.34 -17.34
C VAL A 132 16.04 24.19 -16.51
N CYS A 133 16.35 25.41 -16.94
CA CYS A 133 17.23 26.33 -16.23
C CYS A 133 16.60 27.73 -16.12
N GLU A 134 16.57 28.28 -14.91
CA GLU A 134 15.92 29.58 -14.63
C GLU A 134 16.88 30.67 -14.13
N ASN A 135 18.12 30.33 -13.77
CA ASN A 135 19.03 31.33 -13.23
C ASN A 135 20.50 30.95 -13.40
N GLU A 136 21.34 31.96 -13.23
CA GLU A 136 22.78 31.89 -13.42
C GLU A 136 23.45 30.91 -12.45
N THR A 137 22.97 30.84 -11.20
CA THR A 137 23.51 29.91 -10.20
C THR A 137 23.24 28.47 -10.60
N GLU A 138 22.05 28.19 -11.14
CA GLU A 138 21.68 26.89 -11.65
C GLU A 138 22.50 26.48 -12.87
N LEU A 139 22.65 27.38 -13.85
CA LEU A 139 23.52 27.18 -15.00
C LEU A 139 24.95 26.80 -14.59
N ARG A 140 25.53 27.50 -13.60
CA ARG A 140 26.86 27.15 -13.07
C ARG A 140 26.91 25.79 -12.38
N LYS A 141 25.85 25.39 -11.67
CA LYS A 141 25.78 24.05 -11.06
C LYS A 141 25.76 22.97 -12.15
N ILE A 142 24.96 23.18 -13.20
CA ILE A 142 24.85 22.24 -14.32
C ILE A 142 26.18 22.14 -15.07
N ALA A 143 26.78 23.27 -15.46
CA ALA A 143 28.08 23.30 -16.15
C ALA A 143 29.19 22.51 -15.43
N ARG A 144 29.19 22.52 -14.10
CA ARG A 144 30.20 21.82 -13.28
C ARG A 144 30.03 20.32 -13.21
N VAL A 145 28.81 19.82 -13.40
CA VAL A 145 28.44 18.45 -12.99
C VAL A 145 27.84 17.64 -14.14
N HIS A 146 27.17 18.30 -15.08
CA HIS A 146 26.52 17.68 -16.22
C HIS A 146 26.82 18.50 -17.50
N PRO A 147 28.05 18.40 -18.03
CA PRO A 147 28.48 19.20 -19.19
C PRO A 147 27.74 18.83 -20.49
N GLU A 148 27.19 17.61 -20.58
CA GLU A 148 26.41 17.12 -21.73
C GLU A 148 24.92 17.52 -21.65
N ALA A 149 24.54 18.31 -20.64
CA ALA A 149 23.16 18.78 -20.49
C ALA A 149 22.73 19.68 -21.66
N LYS A 150 21.48 19.48 -22.08
CA LYS A 150 20.75 20.26 -23.05
C LYS A 150 19.70 21.09 -22.32
N LEU A 151 19.88 22.41 -22.32
CA LEU A 151 19.08 23.29 -21.49
C LEU A 151 17.86 23.86 -22.22
N LEU A 152 16.73 23.88 -21.51
CA LEU A 152 15.55 24.68 -21.82
C LEU A 152 15.50 25.88 -20.88
N LEU A 153 15.45 27.10 -21.41
CA LEU A 153 15.33 28.31 -20.59
C LEU A 153 13.87 28.56 -20.22
N GLN A 154 13.59 28.71 -18.92
CA GLN A 154 12.25 29.05 -18.43
C GLN A 154 12.00 30.55 -18.52
N VAL A 155 10.94 30.95 -19.21
CA VAL A 155 10.55 32.36 -19.38
C VAL A 155 9.38 32.70 -18.48
N SER A 156 9.44 33.88 -17.86
CA SER A 156 8.33 34.42 -17.09
C SER A 156 7.25 34.97 -18.01
N THR A 157 5.99 34.58 -17.78
CA THR A 157 4.84 35.14 -18.50
C THR A 157 4.20 36.26 -17.68
N GLU A 158 3.89 37.41 -18.31
CA GLU A 158 3.33 38.60 -17.63
C GLU A 158 1.92 38.38 -17.06
N ALA A 159 1.28 37.23 -17.30
CA ALA A 159 -0.04 36.88 -16.80
C ALA A 159 -0.08 36.57 -15.27
N GLN A 160 1.06 36.64 -14.57
CA GLN A 160 1.21 36.27 -13.15
C GLN A 160 1.05 37.44 -12.15
N VAL A 161 0.27 38.48 -12.47
CA VAL A 161 0.06 39.61 -11.54
C VAL A 161 -1.22 39.43 -10.73
N GLU A 162 -1.25 38.43 -9.85
CA GLU A 162 -2.05 38.48 -8.61
C GLU A 162 -1.08 38.56 -7.42
N GLU A 163 -1.43 39.36 -6.40
CA GLU A 163 -0.55 39.89 -5.34
C GLU A 163 0.17 38.84 -4.45
N ALA A 164 0.04 37.55 -4.73
CA ALA A 164 0.64 36.46 -3.97
C ALA A 164 1.34 35.35 -4.81
N SER A 165 1.39 35.41 -6.15
CA SER A 165 2.03 34.36 -6.95
C SER A 165 3.54 34.57 -7.12
N VAL A 166 4.32 33.54 -6.79
CA VAL A 166 5.77 33.49 -7.07
C VAL A 166 5.98 33.57 -8.58
N THR A 167 6.78 34.53 -9.05
CA THR A 167 7.10 34.67 -10.47
C THR A 167 8.05 33.57 -10.88
N ILE A 168 7.60 32.64 -11.72
CA ILE A 168 8.39 31.51 -12.23
C ILE A 168 9.03 31.91 -13.56
N GLY A 169 10.34 31.65 -13.71
CA GLY A 169 11.10 31.93 -14.94
C GLY A 169 11.83 33.26 -14.98
N CYS A 170 12.50 33.52 -16.11
CA CYS A 170 13.33 34.70 -16.33
C CYS A 170 12.66 35.72 -17.25
N SER A 171 12.95 37.00 -17.03
CA SER A 171 12.69 38.04 -18.03
C SER A 171 13.53 37.83 -19.30
N LEU A 172 13.07 38.36 -20.44
CA LEU A 172 13.82 38.35 -21.71
C LEU A 172 15.27 38.84 -21.58
N LYS A 173 15.51 39.88 -20.78
CA LYS A 173 16.86 40.42 -20.52
C LYS A 173 17.75 39.42 -19.78
N ALA A 174 17.18 38.72 -18.80
CA ALA A 174 17.89 37.68 -18.07
C ALA A 174 18.16 36.46 -18.97
N CYS A 175 17.23 36.07 -19.85
CA CYS A 175 17.46 35.01 -20.83
C CYS A 175 18.65 35.32 -21.75
N ARG A 176 18.80 36.57 -22.23
CA ARG A 176 19.96 36.97 -23.04
C ARG A 176 21.28 36.75 -22.28
N HIS A 177 21.33 37.21 -21.02
CA HIS A 177 22.50 37.00 -20.16
C HIS A 177 22.79 35.52 -19.91
N LEU A 178 21.76 34.69 -19.68
CA LEU A 178 21.92 33.24 -19.51
C LEU A 178 22.46 32.56 -20.76
N LEU A 179 22.03 32.96 -21.96
CA LEU A 179 22.56 32.44 -23.22
C LEU A 179 24.04 32.77 -23.40
N GLU A 180 24.43 34.02 -23.13
CA GLU A 180 25.83 34.47 -23.20
C GLU A 180 26.70 33.67 -22.22
N MET A 181 26.23 33.52 -20.98
CA MET A 181 26.90 32.70 -19.97
C MET A 181 26.97 31.21 -20.31
N ALA A 182 25.92 30.65 -20.90
CA ALA A 182 25.93 29.25 -21.33
C ALA A 182 26.99 29.02 -22.42
N LYS A 183 27.19 30.02 -23.29
CA LYS A 183 28.24 29.98 -24.32
C LYS A 183 29.62 30.01 -23.70
N GLU A 184 29.86 30.89 -22.72
CA GLU A 184 31.13 30.97 -21.98
C GLU A 184 31.44 29.67 -21.22
N LEU A 185 30.42 29.06 -20.62
CA LEU A 185 30.54 27.82 -19.86
C LEU A 185 30.53 26.56 -20.73
N SER A 186 30.39 26.70 -22.06
CA SER A 186 30.28 25.59 -23.01
C SER A 186 29.15 24.60 -22.71
N VAL A 187 28.02 25.09 -22.21
CA VAL A 187 26.80 24.30 -21.98
C VAL A 187 25.82 24.56 -23.12
N ASN A 188 25.18 23.51 -23.63
CA ASN A 188 24.29 23.63 -24.77
C ASN A 188 22.88 24.08 -24.36
N VAL A 189 22.38 25.14 -24.98
CA VAL A 189 20.98 25.57 -24.87
C VAL A 189 20.25 25.13 -26.13
N VAL A 190 19.15 24.41 -25.98
CA VAL A 190 18.41 23.81 -27.11
C VAL A 190 17.00 24.35 -27.27
N GLY A 191 16.51 25.13 -26.31
CA GLY A 191 15.11 25.52 -26.33
C GLY A 191 14.65 26.44 -25.23
N VAL A 192 13.34 26.63 -25.20
CA VAL A 192 12.64 27.53 -24.30
C VAL A 192 11.39 26.84 -23.78
N THR A 193 11.07 27.07 -22.51
CA THR A 193 9.82 26.63 -21.86
C THR A 193 9.16 27.81 -21.17
N PHE A 194 7.83 27.82 -21.11
CA PHE A 194 7.05 28.80 -20.37
C PHE A 194 5.82 28.12 -19.75
N GLN A 195 5.22 28.75 -18.74
CA GLN A 195 4.00 28.25 -18.10
C GLN A 195 2.87 29.28 -18.23
N VAL A 196 1.69 28.79 -18.61
CA VAL A 196 0.42 29.53 -18.59
C VAL A 196 -0.53 28.73 -17.72
N GLN A 197 -1.15 29.35 -16.72
CA GLN A 197 -2.08 28.64 -15.83
C GLN A 197 -3.36 28.24 -16.57
N ALA A 198 -3.88 27.04 -16.29
CA ALA A 198 -5.14 26.57 -16.88
C ALA A 198 -6.36 27.43 -16.49
N SER A 199 -6.28 28.11 -15.33
CA SER A 199 -7.27 29.08 -14.84
C SER A 199 -7.20 30.44 -15.53
N SER A 200 -6.15 30.71 -16.32
CA SER A 200 -5.99 31.98 -17.03
C SER A 200 -7.13 32.17 -18.01
N ARG A 201 -7.85 33.28 -17.86
CA ARG A 201 -8.92 33.69 -18.78
C ARG A 201 -8.43 34.62 -19.88
N ASP A 202 -7.15 35.02 -19.84
CA ASP A 202 -6.57 35.94 -20.81
C ASP A 202 -6.11 35.20 -22.07
N PRO A 203 -6.78 35.39 -23.22
CA PRO A 203 -6.39 34.76 -24.48
C PRO A 203 -5.03 35.27 -24.99
N GLN A 204 -4.55 36.43 -24.52
CA GLN A 204 -3.28 37.01 -24.95
C GLN A 204 -2.06 36.41 -24.25
N ALA A 205 -2.24 35.67 -23.16
CA ALA A 205 -1.14 35.08 -22.40
C ALA A 205 -0.25 34.17 -23.25
N TYR A 206 -0.84 33.26 -24.04
CA TYR A 206 -0.11 32.42 -24.98
C TYR A 206 0.53 33.22 -26.13
N THR A 207 -0.11 34.32 -26.54
CA THR A 207 0.42 35.19 -27.60
C THR A 207 1.72 35.87 -27.17
N HIS A 208 1.74 36.45 -25.97
CA HIS A 208 2.95 37.07 -25.42
C HIS A 208 4.04 36.03 -25.18
N ALA A 209 3.70 34.89 -24.56
CA ALA A 209 4.66 33.84 -24.25
C ALA A 209 5.34 33.26 -25.51
N LEU A 210 4.57 33.02 -26.58
CA LEU A 210 5.12 32.52 -27.86
C LEU A 210 5.97 33.57 -28.59
N SER A 211 5.58 34.85 -28.52
CA SER A 211 6.38 35.96 -29.06
C SER A 211 7.72 36.07 -28.31
N ASP A 212 7.71 35.96 -26.99
CA ASP A 212 8.91 36.00 -26.17
C ASP A 212 9.83 34.81 -26.43
N ALA A 213 9.25 33.61 -26.55
CA ALA A 213 9.98 32.42 -26.94
C ALA A 213 10.65 32.60 -28.32
N ARG A 214 9.94 33.17 -29.31
CA ARG A 214 10.52 33.47 -30.64
C ARG A 214 11.74 34.38 -30.53
N CYS A 215 11.63 35.45 -29.75
CA CYS A 215 12.73 36.38 -29.48
C CYS A 215 13.96 35.65 -28.89
N ILE A 216 13.75 34.76 -27.91
CA ILE A 216 14.84 33.99 -27.28
C ILE A 216 15.45 32.99 -28.26
N PHE A 217 14.64 32.35 -29.11
CA PHE A 217 15.17 31.49 -30.17
C PHE A 217 16.06 32.26 -31.14
N ASP A 218 15.69 33.49 -31.51
CA ASP A 218 16.53 34.35 -32.37
C ASP A 218 17.85 34.71 -31.67
N MET A 219 17.78 35.15 -30.40
CA MET A 219 18.98 35.42 -29.60
C MET A 219 19.90 34.19 -29.45
N GLY A 220 19.32 33.00 -29.24
CA GLY A 220 20.08 31.75 -29.15
C GLY A 220 20.78 31.41 -30.46
N LYS A 221 20.08 31.54 -31.60
CA LYS A 221 20.66 31.32 -32.93
C LYS A 221 21.77 32.30 -33.27
N GLU A 222 21.62 33.58 -32.91
CA GLU A 222 22.68 34.60 -33.05
C GLU A 222 23.97 34.21 -32.31
N LEU A 223 23.84 33.61 -31.11
CA LEU A 223 24.97 33.13 -30.31
C LEU A 223 25.48 31.74 -30.75
N GLY A 224 24.88 31.17 -31.80
CA GLY A 224 25.27 29.90 -32.41
C GLY A 224 24.82 28.67 -31.65
N PHE A 225 23.67 28.73 -30.95
CA PHE A 225 22.99 27.57 -30.39
C PHE A 225 22.03 26.93 -31.40
N ASP A 226 21.90 25.61 -31.34
CA ASP A 226 20.90 24.87 -32.13
C ASP A 226 19.57 24.80 -31.37
N MET A 227 18.76 25.85 -31.54
CA MET A 227 17.46 25.99 -30.88
C MET A 227 16.39 25.18 -31.63
N ASN A 228 15.99 24.04 -31.05
CA ASN A 228 15.14 23.03 -31.69
C ASN A 228 14.01 22.48 -30.81
N ILE A 229 13.86 22.90 -29.54
CA ILE A 229 12.75 22.49 -28.67
C ILE A 229 11.99 23.69 -28.12
N LEU A 230 10.68 23.73 -28.34
CA LEU A 230 9.77 24.69 -27.71
C LEU A 230 8.80 23.95 -26.82
N ASP A 231 8.72 24.34 -25.56
CA ASP A 231 7.76 23.81 -24.60
C ASP A 231 6.74 24.89 -24.21
N ILE A 232 5.45 24.58 -24.39
CA ILE A 232 4.34 25.52 -24.13
C ILE A 232 3.70 25.36 -22.75
N GLY A 233 4.25 24.49 -21.89
CA GLY A 233 3.82 24.30 -20.50
C GLY A 233 2.52 23.53 -20.35
N GLY A 234 1.90 23.60 -19.16
CA GLY A 234 0.86 22.67 -18.71
C GLY A 234 -0.55 23.22 -18.53
N GLY A 235 -0.86 24.40 -19.08
CA GLY A 235 -2.13 25.14 -18.91
C GLY A 235 -3.41 24.49 -19.45
N PHE A 236 -3.66 23.21 -19.18
CA PHE A 236 -4.77 22.43 -19.72
C PHE A 236 -5.63 21.86 -18.57
N SER A 237 -6.92 22.14 -18.58
CA SER A 237 -7.84 21.85 -17.46
C SER A 237 -8.49 20.47 -17.49
N GLY A 238 -8.29 19.68 -18.55
CA GLY A 238 -8.98 18.40 -18.80
C GLY A 238 -10.26 18.51 -19.64
N SER A 239 -10.75 19.73 -19.86
CA SER A 239 -11.92 19.97 -20.72
C SER A 239 -11.54 20.02 -22.20
N GLU A 240 -12.26 19.25 -23.02
CA GLU A 240 -12.16 19.33 -24.48
C GLU A 240 -12.41 20.75 -25.03
N PHE A 241 -13.36 21.47 -24.43
CA PHE A 241 -13.68 22.84 -24.83
C PHE A 241 -12.49 23.77 -24.61
N GLN A 242 -11.85 23.68 -23.45
CA GLN A 242 -10.67 24.46 -23.11
C GLN A 242 -9.48 24.11 -24.02
N LEU A 243 -9.26 22.82 -24.29
CA LEU A 243 -8.23 22.37 -25.23
C LEU A 243 -8.43 22.96 -26.63
N LYS A 244 -9.66 22.92 -27.16
CA LYS A 244 -10.01 23.49 -28.46
C LYS A 244 -9.82 25.01 -28.51
N GLN A 245 -10.14 25.72 -27.43
CA GLN A 245 -9.89 27.15 -27.31
C GLN A 245 -8.39 27.46 -27.35
N VAL A 246 -7.58 26.77 -26.54
CA VAL A 246 -6.12 26.95 -26.53
C VAL A 246 -5.53 26.64 -27.90
N HIS A 247 -5.93 25.52 -28.52
CA HIS A 247 -5.51 25.16 -29.88
C HIS A 247 -5.82 26.25 -30.91
N SER A 248 -7.01 26.88 -30.84
CA SER A 248 -7.41 27.95 -31.78
C SER A 248 -6.52 29.19 -31.71
N VAL A 249 -5.92 29.45 -30.54
CA VAL A 249 -4.99 30.57 -30.31
C VAL A 249 -3.55 30.18 -30.64
N VAL A 250 -3.12 29.02 -30.15
CA VAL A 250 -1.72 28.57 -30.24
C VAL A 250 -1.34 28.14 -31.66
N ARG A 251 -2.23 27.44 -32.39
CA ARG A 251 -1.89 26.89 -33.70
C ARG A 251 -1.45 27.96 -34.72
N PRO A 252 -2.20 29.07 -34.95
CA PRO A 252 -1.76 30.11 -35.88
C PRO A 252 -0.41 30.74 -35.50
N LEU A 253 -0.15 30.87 -34.19
CA LEU A 253 1.10 31.43 -33.68
C LEU A 253 2.28 30.47 -33.87
N LEU A 254 2.08 29.16 -33.66
CA LEU A 254 3.09 28.15 -33.96
C LEU A 254 3.42 28.12 -35.45
N GLU A 255 2.41 28.16 -36.33
CA GLU A 255 2.63 28.21 -37.78
C GLU A 255 3.40 29.47 -38.21
N ALA A 256 3.20 30.61 -37.53
CA ALA A 256 3.87 31.87 -37.82
C ALA A 256 5.32 31.94 -37.27
N TYR A 257 5.54 31.54 -36.01
CA TYR A 257 6.83 31.71 -35.33
C TYR A 257 7.74 30.49 -35.39
N PHE A 258 7.15 29.29 -35.48
CA PHE A 258 7.81 27.99 -35.43
C PHE A 258 7.24 27.01 -36.48
N PRO A 259 7.28 27.36 -37.78
CA PRO A 259 6.72 26.51 -38.83
C PRO A 259 7.43 25.15 -38.87
N SER A 260 6.75 24.08 -39.32
CA SER A 260 7.33 22.72 -39.35
C SER A 260 8.65 22.62 -40.13
N ALA A 261 8.86 23.49 -41.12
CA ALA A 261 10.12 23.57 -41.88
C ALA A 261 11.31 24.09 -41.06
N SER A 262 11.08 24.69 -39.89
CA SER A 262 12.13 25.21 -38.99
C SER A 262 12.88 24.10 -38.23
N GLY A 263 12.35 22.87 -38.22
CA GLY A 263 12.92 21.75 -37.47
C GLY A 263 12.69 21.81 -35.96
N VAL A 264 11.88 22.76 -35.46
CA VAL A 264 11.56 22.89 -34.03
C VAL A 264 10.52 21.85 -33.63
N SER A 265 10.85 21.04 -32.62
CA SER A 265 9.93 20.13 -31.95
C SER A 265 9.15 20.88 -30.87
N VAL A 266 7.83 20.90 -31.00
CA VAL A 266 6.95 21.54 -30.01
C VAL A 266 6.45 20.48 -29.03
N ILE A 267 6.61 20.75 -27.73
CA ILE A 267 6.15 19.90 -26.64
C ILE A 267 5.23 20.70 -25.71
N ALA A 268 4.48 19.98 -24.88
CA ALA A 268 3.63 20.57 -23.84
C ALA A 268 3.61 19.67 -22.60
N GLU A 269 3.15 20.20 -21.48
CA GLU A 269 3.13 19.52 -20.19
C GLU A 269 1.71 19.20 -19.67
N PRO A 270 0.84 18.45 -20.39
CA PRO A 270 -0.57 18.28 -20.02
C PRO A 270 -0.76 17.29 -18.86
N GLY A 271 -0.43 17.70 -17.64
CA GLY A 271 -0.57 16.90 -16.43
C GLY A 271 -2.02 16.65 -16.06
N ASN A 272 -2.68 17.67 -15.49
CA ASN A 272 -4.10 17.59 -15.11
C ASN A 272 -4.96 17.08 -16.26
N PHE A 273 -4.75 17.58 -17.48
CA PHE A 273 -5.54 17.17 -18.65
C PHE A 273 -5.58 15.65 -18.89
N LEU A 274 -4.44 14.96 -18.79
CA LEU A 274 -4.39 13.52 -19.08
C LEU A 274 -5.11 12.68 -18.04
N VAL A 275 -5.02 13.05 -16.75
CA VAL A 275 -5.57 12.25 -15.64
C VAL A 275 -6.91 12.76 -15.11
N PHE A 276 -7.37 13.95 -15.54
CA PHE A 276 -8.51 14.67 -14.96
C PHE A 276 -9.71 13.78 -14.68
N SER A 277 -10.22 13.10 -15.70
CA SER A 277 -11.44 12.29 -15.65
C SER A 277 -11.20 10.82 -15.25
N SER A 278 -9.95 10.45 -14.94
CA SER A 278 -9.58 9.05 -14.80
C SER A 278 -9.77 8.50 -13.40
N PHE A 279 -10.02 9.33 -12.39
CA PHE A 279 -10.18 8.89 -11.00
C PHE A 279 -11.45 9.46 -10.37
N THR A 280 -12.18 8.59 -9.67
CA THR A 280 -13.39 8.91 -8.92
C THR A 280 -13.22 8.46 -7.48
N LEU A 281 -13.41 9.37 -6.52
CA LEU A 281 -13.26 9.11 -5.09
C LEU A 281 -14.64 8.94 -4.45
N ALA A 282 -14.80 7.85 -3.69
CA ALA A 282 -15.95 7.63 -2.82
C ALA A 282 -15.54 7.87 -1.37
N VAL A 283 -16.23 8.78 -0.69
CA VAL A 283 -16.00 9.10 0.73
C VAL A 283 -17.24 8.86 1.56
N ASN A 284 -17.05 8.53 2.84
CA ASN A 284 -18.11 8.28 3.78
C ASN A 284 -18.34 9.48 4.70
N VAL A 285 -19.61 9.81 4.98
CA VAL A 285 -19.98 10.81 5.96
C VAL A 285 -19.82 10.23 7.37
N ILE A 286 -18.83 10.70 8.12
CA ILE A 286 -18.53 10.24 9.49
C ILE A 286 -19.13 11.13 10.57
N GLY A 287 -19.52 12.36 10.23
CA GLY A 287 -20.09 13.32 11.16
C GLY A 287 -21.08 14.27 10.49
N LYS A 288 -22.06 14.72 11.27
CA LYS A 288 -23.08 15.68 10.83
C LYS A 288 -23.35 16.68 11.94
N LYS A 289 -23.47 17.95 11.58
CA LYS A 289 -23.90 19.03 12.48
C LYS A 289 -24.91 19.91 11.76
N ALA A 290 -26.07 20.12 12.39
CA ALA A 290 -27.04 21.11 11.94
C ALA A 290 -26.69 22.47 12.60
N VAL A 291 -26.58 23.51 11.79
CA VAL A 291 -26.36 24.88 12.27
C VAL A 291 -27.72 25.57 12.29
N CYS A 292 -28.36 25.62 13.46
CA CYS A 292 -29.48 26.53 13.67
C CYS A 292 -28.93 27.95 13.81
N ARG A 293 -29.29 28.86 12.90
CA ARG A 293 -29.02 30.29 13.12
C ARG A 293 -29.81 30.75 14.36
N ASP A 294 -29.12 31.38 15.30
CA ASP A 294 -29.74 31.92 16.51
C ASP A 294 -30.89 32.88 16.16
N LEU A 295 -32.12 32.46 16.43
CA LEU A 295 -33.36 33.27 16.39
C LEU A 295 -33.38 34.32 17.51
N ARG A 296 -32.32 35.13 17.66
CA ARG A 296 -32.20 36.14 18.74
C ARG A 296 -32.01 37.58 18.28
N SER A 297 -32.31 37.92 17.02
CA SER A 297 -32.59 39.33 16.68
C SER A 297 -33.44 39.51 15.43
N SER A 298 -34.75 39.33 15.55
CA SER A 298 -35.76 40.29 15.05
C SER A 298 -37.17 39.76 15.26
N THR A 299 -37.97 40.54 15.99
CA THR A 299 -39.41 40.38 16.12
C THR A 299 -40.06 40.82 14.81
N HIS A 300 -40.35 39.92 13.86
CA HIS A 300 -41.44 40.11 12.90
C HIS A 300 -41.82 38.75 12.28
N ASP A 301 -43.07 38.34 12.52
CA ASP A 301 -43.78 37.27 11.83
C ASP A 301 -43.70 37.49 10.31
N VAL A 302 -42.96 36.62 9.62
CA VAL A 302 -43.17 36.06 8.28
C VAL A 302 -41.95 35.15 8.03
N LEU A 303 -42.16 33.83 7.98
CA LEU A 303 -41.12 32.88 7.56
C LEU A 303 -40.66 33.27 6.15
N THR A 304 -39.40 33.69 6.02
CA THR A 304 -38.78 33.98 4.72
C THR A 304 -37.95 32.76 4.29
N PRO A 305 -37.54 32.63 3.01
CA PRO A 305 -36.69 31.53 2.54
C PRO A 305 -35.33 31.37 3.26
N ASN A 306 -35.07 32.18 4.29
CA ASN A 306 -33.85 32.23 5.10
C ASN A 306 -33.92 31.37 6.38
N ASP A 307 -35.02 30.65 6.64
CA ASP A 307 -35.17 29.73 7.78
C ASP A 307 -34.76 28.27 7.46
N VAL A 308 -34.10 28.05 6.33
CA VAL A 308 -33.67 26.71 5.87
C VAL A 308 -32.46 26.25 6.71
N PRO A 309 -32.47 25.03 7.28
CA PRO A 309 -31.36 24.51 8.07
C PRO A 309 -30.10 24.37 7.19
N GLU A 310 -28.95 24.77 7.73
CA GLU A 310 -27.64 24.61 7.11
C GLU A 310 -26.92 23.40 7.74
N PHE A 311 -26.39 22.50 6.92
CA PHE A 311 -25.72 21.29 7.39
C PHE A 311 -24.20 21.36 7.18
N VAL A 312 -23.48 20.82 8.15
CA VAL A 312 -22.02 20.63 8.08
C VAL A 312 -21.77 19.14 8.17
N TYR A 313 -21.17 18.56 7.13
CA TYR A 313 -20.82 17.15 7.08
C TYR A 313 -19.31 16.98 7.17
N TYR A 314 -18.88 16.03 8.00
CA TYR A 314 -17.49 15.61 8.15
C TYR A 314 -17.31 14.28 7.43
N MET A 315 -16.27 14.19 6.61
CA MET A 315 -15.93 13.04 5.77
C MET A 315 -14.70 12.34 6.31
N ASN A 316 -14.52 11.07 5.96
CA ASN A 316 -13.33 10.28 6.30
C ASN A 316 -12.08 10.60 5.44
N ASP A 317 -12.17 11.52 4.50
CA ASP A 317 -11.04 12.05 3.73
C ASP A 317 -11.20 13.59 3.58
N GLY A 318 -10.09 14.29 3.40
CA GLY A 318 -10.01 15.74 3.53
C GLY A 318 -8.89 16.39 2.74
N VAL A 319 -8.64 17.66 3.05
CA VAL A 319 -7.63 18.50 2.39
C VAL A 319 -6.21 17.99 2.64
N TYR A 320 -5.97 17.29 3.76
CA TYR A 320 -4.66 16.66 4.02
C TYR A 320 -4.49 15.29 3.35
N GLY A 321 -5.51 14.79 2.65
CA GLY A 321 -5.49 13.56 1.86
C GLY A 321 -5.77 13.85 0.39
N SER A 322 -6.82 13.24 -0.16
CA SER A 322 -7.12 13.31 -1.60
C SER A 322 -7.49 14.71 -2.10
N PHE A 323 -7.89 15.62 -1.21
CA PHE A 323 -8.30 16.99 -1.57
C PHE A 323 -7.20 18.05 -1.41
N MET A 324 -5.93 17.65 -1.27
CA MET A 324 -4.77 18.55 -1.15
C MET A 324 -4.70 19.62 -2.24
N GLY A 325 -5.13 19.30 -3.46
CA GLY A 325 -5.21 20.26 -4.57
C GLY A 325 -5.99 21.54 -4.22
N LYS A 326 -6.92 21.48 -3.26
CA LYS A 326 -7.67 22.65 -2.79
C LYS A 326 -6.79 23.74 -2.20
N LEU A 327 -5.73 23.37 -1.48
CA LEU A 327 -4.77 24.35 -0.93
C LEU A 327 -3.99 25.08 -2.01
N PHE A 328 -3.84 24.46 -3.19
CA PHE A 328 -3.17 25.02 -4.35
C PHE A 328 -4.15 25.74 -5.31
N GLY A 329 -5.40 25.94 -4.90
CA GLY A 329 -6.41 26.66 -5.67
C GLY A 329 -7.18 25.80 -6.68
N ASN A 330 -7.04 24.46 -6.64
CA ASN A 330 -7.84 23.60 -7.52
C ASN A 330 -9.33 23.70 -7.14
N ILE A 331 -10.17 23.75 -8.17
CA ILE A 331 -11.61 23.71 -8.03
C ILE A 331 -12.01 22.24 -7.84
N ILE A 332 -12.62 21.93 -6.70
CA ILE A 332 -13.19 20.60 -6.45
C ILE A 332 -14.56 20.55 -7.14
N ALA A 333 -14.80 19.50 -7.91
CA ALA A 333 -16.09 19.27 -8.53
C ALA A 333 -17.19 19.12 -7.46
N THR A 334 -18.42 19.51 -7.81
CA THR A 334 -19.57 19.31 -6.92
C THR A 334 -19.78 17.81 -6.69
N PRO A 335 -19.92 17.36 -5.44
CA PRO A 335 -20.13 15.95 -5.15
C PRO A 335 -21.52 15.50 -5.57
N SER A 336 -21.63 14.21 -5.84
CA SER A 336 -22.91 13.52 -6.02
C SER A 336 -23.17 12.58 -4.85
N VAL A 337 -24.44 12.36 -4.52
CA VAL A 337 -24.85 11.45 -3.44
C VAL A 337 -25.05 10.05 -4.05
N HIS A 338 -24.38 9.03 -3.49
CA HIS A 338 -24.55 7.66 -3.95
C HIS A 338 -25.92 7.10 -3.51
N LYS A 339 -26.71 6.60 -4.47
CA LYS A 339 -28.05 6.00 -4.29
C LYS A 339 -29.06 6.85 -3.51
N MET A 340 -29.28 8.08 -3.97
CA MET A 340 -30.64 8.60 -4.03
C MET A 340 -31.09 8.53 -5.48
N SER A 341 -32.10 7.70 -5.76
CA SER A 341 -33.03 8.05 -6.82
C SER A 341 -33.72 9.30 -6.30
N LEU A 342 -33.11 10.46 -6.56
CA LEU A 342 -33.69 11.75 -6.23
C LEU A 342 -35.03 11.77 -6.95
N THR A 343 -36.10 11.43 -6.24
CA THR A 343 -37.42 11.88 -6.67
C THR A 343 -37.27 13.38 -6.81
N LEU A 344 -37.73 13.96 -7.91
CA LEU A 344 -37.53 15.39 -8.24
C LEU A 344 -37.96 16.38 -7.12
N ASP A 345 -38.61 15.88 -6.06
CA ASP A 345 -39.24 16.62 -4.98
C ASP A 345 -38.52 16.52 -3.62
N GLU A 346 -37.33 15.91 -3.52
CA GLU A 346 -36.60 15.88 -2.24
C GLU A 346 -35.98 17.24 -1.89
N PRO A 347 -36.16 17.74 -0.65
CA PRO A 347 -35.66 19.05 -0.25
C PRO A 347 -34.14 19.03 -0.16
N VAL A 348 -33.49 19.99 -0.82
CA VAL A 348 -32.05 20.24 -0.74
C VAL A 348 -31.75 21.40 0.22
N PHE A 349 -30.63 21.29 0.92
CA PHE A 349 -30.22 22.21 1.97
C PHE A 349 -28.81 22.76 1.70
N PRO A 350 -28.54 24.04 2.02
CA PRO A 350 -27.19 24.58 2.06
C PRO A 350 -26.31 23.73 2.96
N SER A 351 -25.19 23.25 2.42
CA SER A 351 -24.30 22.31 3.09
C SER A 351 -22.83 22.68 2.87
N SER A 352 -21.99 22.39 3.87
CA SER A 352 -20.52 22.45 3.75
C SER A 352 -19.90 21.09 4.09
N LEU A 353 -18.80 20.76 3.41
CA LEU A 353 -18.10 19.48 3.54
C LEU A 353 -16.68 19.69 4.07
N TRP A 354 -16.35 18.93 5.10
CA TRP A 354 -15.12 19.04 5.87
C TRP A 354 -14.42 17.69 5.94
N GLY A 355 -13.09 17.70 6.00
CA GLY A 355 -12.29 16.52 6.28
C GLY A 355 -12.27 16.16 7.77
N PRO A 356 -11.52 15.11 8.14
CA PRO A 356 -11.55 14.54 9.49
C PRO A 356 -10.69 15.28 10.52
N SER A 357 -9.79 16.17 10.11
CA SER A 357 -8.68 16.66 10.95
C SER A 357 -9.05 17.73 11.99
N CYS A 358 -10.32 18.16 12.04
CA CYS A 358 -10.80 19.27 12.89
C CYS A 358 -10.02 20.60 12.71
N ASP A 359 -9.20 20.74 11.66
CA ASP A 359 -8.51 21.98 11.29
C ASP A 359 -9.46 22.90 10.48
N PRO A 360 -9.51 24.22 10.75
CA PRO A 360 -10.24 25.18 9.94
C PRO A 360 -9.89 25.18 8.44
N LEU A 361 -8.68 24.76 8.06
CA LEU A 361 -8.24 24.63 6.66
C LEU A 361 -8.72 23.34 6.00
N ASP A 362 -9.24 22.38 6.78
CA ASP A 362 -9.76 21.09 6.28
C ASP A 362 -11.19 21.21 5.74
N GLN A 363 -11.50 22.34 5.12
CA GLN A 363 -12.75 22.60 4.45
C GLN A 363 -12.62 22.24 2.97
N VAL A 364 -13.26 21.15 2.57
CA VAL A 364 -13.19 20.62 1.20
C VAL A 364 -14.13 21.42 0.31
N VAL A 365 -15.41 21.50 0.67
CA VAL A 365 -16.43 22.26 -0.07
C VAL A 365 -17.08 23.28 0.86
N GLU A 366 -16.90 24.56 0.52
CA GLU A 366 -17.39 25.66 1.34
C GLU A 366 -18.91 25.76 1.29
N HIS A 367 -19.50 25.66 0.09
CA HIS A 367 -20.95 25.70 -0.11
C HIS A 367 -21.38 24.75 -1.24
N CYS A 368 -22.35 23.90 -0.95
CA CYS A 368 -23.05 23.05 -1.91
C CYS A 368 -24.51 22.84 -1.50
N LEU A 369 -25.33 22.32 -2.42
CA LEU A 369 -26.72 21.94 -2.13
C LEU A 369 -26.79 20.42 -2.12
N LEU A 370 -27.18 19.85 -0.98
CA LEU A 370 -27.33 18.42 -0.80
C LEU A 370 -28.66 18.12 -0.11
N PRO A 371 -29.28 16.96 -0.39
CA PRO A 371 -30.34 16.45 0.47
C PRO A 371 -29.81 16.24 1.89
N GLU A 372 -30.72 16.08 2.85
CA GLU A 372 -30.29 15.77 4.22
C GLU A 372 -29.67 14.36 4.30
N LEU A 373 -28.35 14.30 4.45
CA LEU A 373 -27.59 13.06 4.62
C LEU A 373 -27.55 12.60 6.08
N ALA A 374 -27.31 11.30 6.29
CA ALA A 374 -27.02 10.64 7.55
C ALA A 374 -25.54 10.23 7.66
N VAL A 375 -25.08 10.00 8.90
CA VAL A 375 -23.76 9.40 9.13
C VAL A 375 -23.77 7.98 8.57
N GLY A 376 -22.79 7.66 7.74
CA GLY A 376 -22.68 6.40 7.02
C GLY A 376 -23.07 6.48 5.54
N ASP A 377 -23.62 7.61 5.07
CA ASP A 377 -23.93 7.84 3.65
C ASP A 377 -22.66 8.12 2.84
N TRP A 378 -22.74 7.92 1.53
CA TRP A 378 -21.62 8.01 0.62
C TRP A 378 -21.74 9.21 -0.33
N LEU A 379 -20.63 9.94 -0.48
CA LEU A 379 -20.47 11.01 -1.44
C LEU A 379 -19.43 10.60 -2.48
N ILE A 380 -19.74 10.86 -3.75
CA ILE A 380 -18.89 10.54 -4.89
C ILE A 380 -18.36 11.83 -5.51
N PHE A 381 -17.04 11.93 -5.59
CA PHE A 381 -16.30 13.02 -6.20
C PHE A 381 -15.64 12.54 -7.49
N ASN A 382 -16.17 13.02 -8.61
CA ASN A 382 -15.62 12.75 -9.93
C ASN A 382 -14.45 13.71 -10.23
N ASN A 383 -13.62 13.31 -11.19
CA ASN A 383 -12.52 14.10 -11.74
C ASN A 383 -11.44 14.47 -10.72
N ILE A 384 -11.06 13.53 -9.86
CA ILE A 384 -10.04 13.77 -8.81
C ILE A 384 -8.65 13.31 -9.22
N GLY A 385 -8.44 12.98 -10.51
CA GLY A 385 -7.19 12.38 -10.97
C GLY A 385 -5.97 13.27 -10.89
N ALA A 386 -6.17 14.59 -10.82
CA ALA A 386 -5.16 15.59 -10.51
C ALA A 386 -5.28 16.08 -9.06
N SER A 387 -5.33 15.14 -8.12
CA SER A 387 -5.15 15.40 -6.70
C SER A 387 -3.67 15.71 -6.48
N GLY A 388 -3.32 16.99 -6.58
CA GLY A 388 -1.94 17.49 -6.55
C GLY A 388 -1.05 16.79 -5.52
N GLN A 389 -0.21 15.87 -6.01
CA GLN A 389 1.01 15.42 -5.35
C GLN A 389 2.18 16.36 -5.69
N GLU A 390 1.93 17.67 -5.77
CA GLU A 390 3.00 18.69 -5.82
C GLU A 390 3.55 19.04 -4.44
N GLY A 391 3.10 18.33 -3.39
CA GLY A 391 3.67 18.39 -2.04
C GLY A 391 4.63 17.22 -1.77
N PRO A 392 5.64 17.41 -0.89
CA PRO A 392 6.52 16.32 -0.47
C PRO A 392 5.66 15.17 0.07
N ALA A 393 5.83 13.96 -0.46
CA ALA A 393 5.14 12.74 -0.06
C ALA A 393 4.72 12.77 1.43
N THR A 394 3.46 13.10 1.71
CA THR A 394 2.95 13.17 3.08
C THR A 394 2.21 11.90 3.44
N LEU A 395 2.61 11.39 4.61
CA LEU A 395 1.97 10.38 5.45
C LEU A 395 1.98 8.96 4.87
N SER A 396 2.20 7.99 5.75
CA SER A 396 2.45 6.58 5.40
C SER A 396 1.44 6.02 4.39
N ASP A 397 1.89 5.14 3.49
CA ASP A 397 1.04 4.34 2.57
C ASP A 397 -0.16 3.67 3.27
N ALA A 398 -0.12 3.53 4.60
CA ALA A 398 -1.20 3.00 5.42
C ALA A 398 -2.46 3.89 5.51
N ASP A 399 -2.39 5.18 5.17
CA ASP A 399 -3.50 6.13 5.34
C ASP A 399 -4.14 6.59 4.01
N GLN A 400 -3.68 6.10 2.84
CA GLN A 400 -4.26 6.46 1.55
C GLN A 400 -5.45 5.56 1.17
N PRO A 401 -6.52 6.11 0.55
CA PRO A 401 -7.61 5.30 0.01
C PRO A 401 -7.11 4.25 -1.00
N PRO A 402 -7.54 2.98 -0.93
CA PRO A 402 -7.22 1.98 -1.94
C PRO A 402 -7.74 2.40 -3.33
N VAL A 403 -6.98 2.08 -4.37
CA VAL A 403 -7.30 2.38 -5.76
C VAL A 403 -7.65 1.10 -6.52
N TYR A 404 -8.85 1.06 -7.10
CA TYR A 404 -9.33 -0.03 -7.94
C TYR A 404 -9.26 0.39 -9.41
N TYR A 405 -8.46 -0.30 -10.22
CA TYR A 405 -8.28 0.03 -11.64
C TYR A 405 -9.28 -0.74 -12.50
N THR A 406 -9.91 -0.03 -13.43
CA THR A 406 -10.92 -0.55 -14.35
C THR A 406 -10.63 -0.08 -15.77
N ILE A 407 -11.11 -0.83 -16.75
CA ILE A 407 -11.14 -0.41 -18.15
C ILE A 407 -12.33 -1.03 -18.86
N SER A 408 -12.98 -0.31 -19.78
CA SER A 408 -14.04 -0.90 -20.58
C SER A 408 -13.47 -1.83 -21.67
N THR A 409 -14.27 -2.79 -22.09
CA THR A 409 -13.95 -3.65 -23.24
C THR A 409 -13.62 -2.84 -24.49
N ASP A 410 -14.43 -1.82 -24.79
CA ASP A 410 -14.23 -0.97 -25.97
C ASP A 410 -12.90 -0.21 -25.91
N ASP A 411 -12.60 0.44 -24.78
CA ASP A 411 -11.34 1.17 -24.60
C ASP A 411 -10.13 0.21 -24.63
N TRP A 412 -10.29 -0.99 -24.08
CA TRP A 412 -9.25 -2.02 -24.12
C TRP A 412 -8.91 -2.43 -25.55
N PHE A 413 -9.93 -2.66 -26.38
CA PHE A 413 -9.72 -2.95 -27.81
C PHE A 413 -9.07 -1.78 -28.53
N GLU A 414 -9.48 -0.53 -28.26
CA GLU A 414 -8.83 0.65 -28.84
C GLU A 414 -7.35 0.75 -28.45
N MET A 415 -6.99 0.41 -27.21
CA MET A 415 -5.59 0.36 -26.77
C MET A 415 -4.81 -0.72 -27.53
N GLN A 416 -5.39 -1.90 -27.74
CA GLN A 416 -4.76 -2.97 -28.52
C GLN A 416 -4.57 -2.57 -30.00
N GLU A 417 -5.56 -1.93 -30.63
CA GLU A 417 -5.44 -1.42 -32.00
C GLU A 417 -4.36 -0.33 -32.13
N ALA A 418 -4.15 0.46 -31.07
CA ALA A 418 -3.06 1.43 -30.99
C ALA A 418 -1.66 0.78 -30.82
N GLY A 419 -1.58 -0.55 -30.77
CA GLY A 419 -0.35 -1.32 -30.62
C GLY A 419 0.12 -1.47 -29.18
N ILE A 420 -0.75 -1.21 -28.20
CA ILE A 420 -0.46 -1.37 -26.78
C ILE A 420 -0.89 -2.77 -26.36
N SER A 421 0.07 -3.64 -26.09
CA SER A 421 -0.16 -5.01 -25.63
C SER A 421 0.37 -5.21 -24.20
N LEU A 422 -0.30 -6.10 -23.46
CA LEU A 422 0.14 -6.55 -22.13
C LEU A 422 1.51 -7.23 -22.18
N ASP A 423 1.78 -7.95 -23.26
CA ASP A 423 2.96 -8.83 -23.36
C ASP A 423 4.28 -8.07 -23.66
N ASP A 424 4.21 -6.89 -24.30
CA ASP A 424 5.41 -6.14 -24.69
C ASP A 424 5.55 -4.77 -23.97
N THR A 425 4.45 -4.04 -23.78
CA THR A 425 4.48 -2.63 -23.33
C THR A 425 3.96 -2.39 -21.90
N MET A 426 3.16 -3.31 -21.35
CA MET A 426 2.50 -3.17 -20.04
C MET A 426 2.75 -4.38 -19.13
N LYS A 427 4.02 -4.62 -18.82
CA LYS A 427 4.50 -5.84 -18.15
C LYS A 427 4.00 -6.01 -16.71
N ASN A 428 3.58 -4.95 -16.03
CA ASN A 428 3.13 -5.02 -14.63
C ASN A 428 1.60 -5.01 -14.48
N LEU A 429 0.86 -4.92 -15.58
CA LEU A 429 -0.61 -4.86 -15.59
C LEU A 429 -1.20 -6.22 -15.98
N SER A 430 -2.34 -6.57 -15.41
CA SER A 430 -3.08 -7.79 -15.77
C SER A 430 -4.58 -7.55 -15.79
N LEU A 431 -5.27 -8.08 -16.81
CA LEU A 431 -6.73 -7.96 -16.95
C LEU A 431 -7.46 -9.12 -16.31
N ASN A 432 -8.48 -8.77 -15.52
CA ASN A 432 -9.56 -9.66 -15.16
C ASN A 432 -10.70 -9.50 -16.18
N GLY A 433 -10.59 -10.17 -17.32
CA GLY A 433 -11.64 -10.22 -18.34
C GLY A 433 -11.11 -10.64 -19.70
N HIS A 434 -11.13 -11.94 -19.95
CA HIS A 434 -11.21 -12.48 -21.29
C HIS A 434 -11.92 -13.82 -21.12
N LYS A 435 -13.25 -13.78 -21.21
CA LYS A 435 -14.07 -14.98 -21.45
C LYS A 435 -14.34 -15.13 -22.94
N ASP A 436 -13.32 -14.94 -23.79
CA ASP A 436 -13.34 -15.42 -25.17
C ASP A 436 -12.32 -16.53 -25.32
N VAL A 437 -12.80 -17.77 -25.11
CA VAL A 437 -12.15 -18.96 -25.64
C VAL A 437 -12.91 -19.31 -26.92
N ASP A 438 -12.23 -19.19 -28.07
CA ASP A 438 -12.62 -19.87 -29.30
C ASP A 438 -12.98 -21.33 -28.97
N PRO A 439 -14.24 -21.78 -29.20
CA PRO A 439 -14.70 -23.11 -28.80
C PRO A 439 -13.99 -24.25 -29.53
N SER A 440 -13.09 -23.93 -30.47
CA SER A 440 -12.46 -24.90 -31.35
C SER A 440 -10.93 -24.84 -31.39
N SER A 441 -10.27 -23.93 -30.65
CA SER A 441 -8.80 -23.82 -30.70
C SER A 441 -8.06 -23.65 -29.36
N ILE A 442 -8.74 -23.69 -28.22
CA ILE A 442 -8.11 -24.07 -26.95
C ILE A 442 -8.60 -25.47 -26.63
N GLU A 443 -7.67 -26.43 -26.56
CA GLU A 443 -7.95 -27.77 -26.04
C GLU A 443 -8.45 -27.64 -24.60
N ASP A 444 -9.78 -27.56 -24.42
CA ASP A 444 -10.56 -27.73 -23.18
C ASP A 444 -9.78 -27.47 -21.87
N GLU A 445 -9.27 -26.24 -21.66
CA GLU A 445 -8.38 -25.93 -20.52
C GLU A 445 -9.18 -25.93 -19.19
N PRO A 446 -9.00 -26.92 -18.31
CA PRO A 446 -9.96 -27.19 -17.25
C PRO A 446 -9.82 -26.26 -16.03
N LEU A 447 -8.77 -25.43 -15.96
CA LEU A 447 -8.54 -24.43 -14.90
C LEU A 447 -9.52 -23.25 -14.93
N LEU A 448 -10.01 -22.87 -16.12
CA LEU A 448 -10.84 -21.68 -16.34
C LEU A 448 -12.35 -21.98 -16.36
N ARG A 449 -12.74 -23.24 -16.12
CA ARG A 449 -14.15 -23.66 -16.01
C ARG A 449 -14.77 -23.19 -14.68
N ALA A 450 -15.79 -22.34 -14.77
CA ALA A 450 -16.58 -21.92 -13.61
C ALA A 450 -17.25 -23.13 -12.91
N ASN A 451 -17.02 -23.30 -11.60
CA ASN A 451 -17.63 -24.38 -10.80
C ASN A 451 -18.41 -23.82 -9.60
N PRO A 452 -19.66 -23.35 -9.80
CA PRO A 452 -20.48 -22.68 -8.78
C PRO A 452 -20.94 -23.59 -7.63
N LYS A 453 -20.48 -24.85 -7.58
CA LYS A 453 -20.85 -25.84 -6.53
C LYS A 453 -19.69 -26.16 -5.58
N ARG A 454 -18.51 -25.57 -5.78
CA ARG A 454 -17.30 -25.86 -4.99
C ARG A 454 -16.96 -24.69 -4.07
N PHE A 455 -17.37 -24.80 -2.81
CA PHE A 455 -17.16 -23.79 -1.76
C PHE A 455 -15.99 -24.10 -0.82
N VAL A 456 -15.20 -25.13 -1.16
CA VAL A 456 -14.12 -25.68 -0.33
C VAL A 456 -12.91 -26.05 -1.19
N ILE A 457 -11.70 -25.90 -0.61
CA ILE A 457 -10.41 -26.06 -1.31
C ILE A 457 -10.17 -27.47 -1.89
N PHE A 458 -10.80 -28.50 -1.33
CA PHE A 458 -10.64 -29.89 -1.79
C PHE A 458 -11.83 -30.37 -2.65
N PRO A 459 -11.63 -31.35 -3.56
CA PRO A 459 -10.37 -32.05 -3.84
C PRO A 459 -9.44 -31.25 -4.75
N ILE A 460 -8.15 -31.17 -4.41
CA ILE A 460 -7.18 -30.38 -5.17
C ILE A 460 -7.05 -30.94 -6.57
N GLN A 461 -7.35 -30.09 -7.55
CA GLN A 461 -7.32 -30.46 -8.96
C GLN A 461 -5.91 -30.30 -9.54
N TYR A 462 -5.13 -29.34 -9.06
CA TYR A 462 -3.79 -28.99 -9.57
C TYR A 462 -2.77 -28.97 -8.43
N PRO A 463 -2.06 -30.10 -8.20
CA PRO A 463 -1.21 -30.30 -7.02
C PRO A 463 0.03 -29.40 -6.95
N ASP A 464 0.47 -28.86 -8.07
CA ASP A 464 1.60 -27.95 -8.25
C ASP A 464 1.25 -26.50 -7.88
N ILE A 465 0.05 -26.01 -8.22
CA ILE A 465 -0.48 -24.72 -7.74
C ILE A 465 -0.64 -24.74 -6.21
N TRP A 466 -1.15 -25.84 -5.68
CA TRP A 466 -1.19 -26.07 -4.23
C TRP A 466 0.20 -26.01 -3.59
N LYS A 467 1.23 -26.49 -4.29
CA LYS A 467 2.62 -26.44 -3.83
C LYS A 467 3.20 -25.02 -3.84
N MET A 468 2.81 -24.15 -4.78
CA MET A 468 3.18 -22.73 -4.81
C MET A 468 2.49 -21.93 -3.70
N TYR A 469 1.20 -22.16 -3.45
CA TYR A 469 0.49 -21.62 -2.27
C TYR A 469 1.19 -22.03 -0.97
N LYS A 470 1.60 -23.29 -0.86
CA LYS A 470 2.42 -23.79 0.27
C LYS A 470 3.82 -23.15 0.34
N GLN A 471 4.40 -22.67 -0.77
CA GLN A 471 5.67 -21.94 -0.78
C GLN A 471 5.52 -20.46 -0.41
N ALA A 472 4.41 -19.81 -0.76
CA ALA A 472 4.07 -18.46 -0.30
C ALA A 472 3.75 -18.45 1.20
N GLN A 473 3.01 -19.46 1.67
CA GLN A 473 2.83 -19.76 3.09
C GLN A 473 4.17 -20.06 3.81
N ALA A 474 5.19 -20.51 3.09
CA ALA A 474 6.53 -20.73 3.59
C ALA A 474 7.45 -19.49 3.51
N SER A 475 7.00 -18.35 2.96
CA SER A 475 7.77 -17.09 2.97
C SER A 475 7.38 -16.15 4.11
N PHE A 476 6.49 -16.61 5.00
CA PHE A 476 6.20 -16.08 6.33
C PHE A 476 5.91 -17.31 7.21
N TRP A 477 6.81 -17.71 8.11
CA TRP A 477 6.75 -19.09 8.63
C TRP A 477 6.33 -19.13 10.13
N THR A 478 5.23 -19.75 10.61
CA THR A 478 3.97 -20.30 10.03
C THR A 478 2.88 -20.39 11.11
N VAL A 479 1.60 -20.27 10.70
CA VAL A 479 0.44 -20.87 11.42
C VAL A 479 -0.37 -21.82 10.53
N GLU A 480 0.22 -22.98 10.21
CA GLU A 480 -0.43 -24.00 9.39
C GLU A 480 -1.44 -24.86 10.16
N GLU A 481 -1.24 -25.08 11.46
CA GLU A 481 -2.11 -25.96 12.27
C GLU A 481 -3.51 -25.36 12.40
N VAL A 482 -3.57 -24.08 12.77
CA VAL A 482 -4.80 -23.37 13.11
C VAL A 482 -5.60 -22.94 11.88
N GLN A 483 -4.94 -22.64 10.76
CA GLN A 483 -5.62 -22.22 9.52
C GLN A 483 -6.61 -23.30 9.04
N ARG A 484 -6.25 -24.57 9.15
CA ARG A 484 -7.14 -25.68 8.76
C ARG A 484 -8.34 -25.79 9.71
N PHE A 485 -8.13 -25.65 11.02
CA PHE A 485 -9.24 -25.61 11.98
C PHE A 485 -10.15 -24.40 11.74
N CYS A 486 -9.61 -23.23 11.40
CA CYS A 486 -10.35 -22.01 11.06
C CYS A 486 -11.19 -22.12 9.77
N GLN A 487 -10.74 -22.93 8.80
CA GLN A 487 -11.48 -23.22 7.57
C GLN A 487 -12.60 -24.25 7.78
N GLU A 488 -12.38 -25.25 8.64
CA GLU A 488 -13.36 -26.32 8.90
C GLU A 488 -14.42 -25.91 9.94
N VAL A 489 -14.04 -25.14 10.97
CA VAL A 489 -14.95 -24.67 12.02
C VAL A 489 -15.73 -23.46 11.53
N GLN A 490 -17.06 -23.58 11.50
CA GLN A 490 -17.96 -22.52 11.00
C GLN A 490 -18.47 -21.58 12.10
N LEU A 491 -18.25 -21.91 13.38
CA LEU A 491 -18.68 -21.08 14.51
C LEU A 491 -17.87 -19.78 14.57
N PRO A 492 -18.50 -18.60 14.41
CA PRO A 492 -17.79 -17.33 14.35
C PRO A 492 -16.90 -17.07 15.56
N GLU A 493 -17.38 -17.36 16.77
CA GLU A 493 -16.61 -17.18 18.01
C GLU A 493 -15.36 -18.07 18.08
N ALA A 494 -15.44 -19.29 17.53
CA ALA A 494 -14.30 -20.19 17.46
C ALA A 494 -13.31 -19.78 16.36
N ARG A 495 -13.81 -19.24 15.24
CA ARG A 495 -12.95 -18.66 14.18
C ARG A 495 -12.23 -17.40 14.65
N SER A 496 -12.89 -16.57 15.45
CA SER A 496 -12.26 -15.42 16.09
C SER A 496 -11.16 -15.85 17.05
N PHE A 497 -11.39 -16.87 17.89
CA PHE A 497 -10.35 -17.44 18.75
C PHE A 497 -9.17 -17.95 17.94
N TYR A 498 -9.42 -18.73 16.88
CA TYR A 498 -8.36 -19.22 15.99
C TYR A 498 -7.63 -18.09 15.24
N GLY A 499 -8.32 -16.99 14.90
CA GLY A 499 -7.69 -15.80 14.34
C GLY A 499 -6.68 -15.15 15.30
N PHE A 500 -7.04 -15.02 16.58
CA PHE A 500 -6.12 -14.54 17.60
C PHE A 500 -4.98 -15.53 17.88
N GLN A 501 -5.28 -16.83 17.91
CA GLN A 501 -4.26 -17.85 18.05
C GLN A 501 -3.24 -17.76 16.89
N ILE A 502 -3.70 -17.58 15.64
CA ILE A 502 -2.81 -17.36 14.49
C ILE A 502 -1.90 -16.15 14.67
N LEU A 503 -2.43 -15.05 15.19
CA LEU A 503 -1.60 -13.89 15.47
C LEU A 503 -0.53 -14.21 16.53
N ILE A 504 -0.92 -14.86 17.61
CA ILE A 504 -0.07 -15.16 18.76
C ILE A 504 1.05 -16.15 18.40
N GLU A 505 0.77 -17.20 17.64
CA GLU A 505 1.77 -18.19 17.20
C GLU A 505 2.87 -17.57 16.33
N ASN A 506 2.53 -16.56 15.51
CA ASN A 506 3.51 -15.81 14.74
C ASN A 506 4.45 -15.01 15.67
N VAL A 507 3.90 -14.39 16.71
CA VAL A 507 4.69 -13.66 17.72
C VAL A 507 5.61 -14.61 18.49
N HIS A 508 5.13 -15.81 18.83
CA HIS A 508 5.95 -16.84 19.48
C HIS A 508 7.11 -17.28 18.60
N SER A 509 6.85 -17.53 17.31
CA SER A 509 7.85 -17.93 16.32
C SER A 509 8.93 -16.87 16.12
N GLU A 510 8.55 -15.60 16.02
CA GLU A 510 9.48 -14.47 15.96
C GLU A 510 10.31 -14.37 17.23
N MET A 511 9.68 -14.45 18.41
CA MET A 511 10.37 -14.41 19.70
C MET A 511 11.42 -15.50 19.82
N TYR A 512 11.09 -16.76 19.53
CA TYR A 512 12.09 -17.85 19.57
C TYR A 512 13.20 -17.66 18.55
N SER A 513 12.88 -17.14 17.36
CA SER A 513 13.88 -16.85 16.34
C SER A 513 14.84 -15.74 16.78
N MET A 514 14.32 -14.68 17.39
CA MET A 514 15.13 -13.62 17.99
C MET A 514 16.00 -14.15 19.12
N LEU A 515 15.48 -15.02 19.99
CA LEU A 515 16.26 -15.59 21.09
C LEU A 515 17.42 -16.45 20.58
N ILE A 516 17.19 -17.30 19.57
CA ILE A 516 18.26 -18.07 18.92
C ILE A 516 19.28 -17.13 18.27
N ASN A 517 18.81 -16.12 17.53
CA ASN A 517 19.69 -15.13 16.90
C ASN A 517 20.53 -14.34 17.92
N THR A 518 19.97 -14.05 19.08
CA THR A 518 20.62 -13.24 20.11
C THR A 518 21.60 -14.05 20.95
N TYR A 519 21.24 -15.28 21.33
CA TYR A 519 22.06 -16.08 22.24
C TYR A 519 23.13 -16.91 21.53
N ILE A 520 22.94 -17.25 20.25
CA ILE A 520 23.88 -18.08 19.49
C ILE A 520 24.73 -17.18 18.59
N ARG A 521 25.96 -16.92 19.03
CA ARG A 521 26.91 -16.03 18.33
C ARG A 521 27.56 -16.68 17.11
N ASP A 522 27.76 -18.00 17.13
CA ASP A 522 28.33 -18.71 15.99
C ASP A 522 27.28 -18.87 14.89
N LEU A 523 27.60 -18.38 13.70
CA LEU A 523 26.71 -18.42 12.55
C LEU A 523 26.39 -19.85 12.10
N LYS A 524 27.34 -20.79 12.27
CA LYS A 524 27.14 -22.18 11.87
C LYS A 524 26.25 -22.92 12.86
N GLU A 525 26.50 -22.75 14.15
CA GLU A 525 25.62 -23.28 15.21
C GLU A 525 24.21 -22.69 15.12
N ARG A 526 24.10 -21.39 14.82
CA ARG A 526 22.82 -20.71 14.62
C ARG A 526 22.05 -21.28 13.42
N ASP A 527 22.72 -21.48 12.29
CA ASP A 527 22.11 -22.09 11.09
C ASP A 527 21.71 -23.55 11.35
N TYR A 528 22.53 -24.30 12.09
CA TYR A 528 22.20 -25.65 12.54
C TYR A 528 20.93 -25.70 13.40
N LEU A 529 20.75 -24.74 14.32
CA LEU A 529 19.58 -24.64 15.20
C LEU A 529 18.33 -24.13 14.49
N PHE A 530 18.44 -23.16 13.58
CA PHE A 530 17.30 -22.72 12.76
C PHE A 530 16.76 -23.85 11.87
N ASN A 531 17.64 -24.76 11.44
CA ASN A 531 17.26 -25.92 10.65
C ASN A 531 17.01 -27.17 11.51
N ALA A 532 16.66 -27.04 12.80
CA ALA A 532 16.51 -28.15 13.75
C ALA A 532 15.64 -29.32 13.26
N ILE A 533 14.59 -29.06 12.48
CA ILE A 533 13.75 -30.13 11.86
C ILE A 533 14.59 -31.02 10.92
N GLN A 534 15.58 -30.45 10.23
CA GLN A 534 16.47 -31.17 9.33
C GLN A 534 17.76 -31.64 10.03
N THR A 535 18.20 -30.96 11.08
CA THR A 535 19.50 -31.22 11.69
C THR A 535 19.43 -32.08 12.96
N MET A 536 18.27 -32.12 13.64
CA MET A 536 18.07 -32.88 14.89
C MET A 536 17.01 -33.97 14.72
N PRO A 537 17.37 -35.27 14.80
CA PRO A 537 16.43 -36.38 14.61
C PRO A 537 15.24 -36.41 15.57
N CYS A 538 15.43 -36.02 16.84
CA CYS A 538 14.34 -35.93 17.81
C CYS A 538 13.33 -34.81 17.46
N VAL A 539 13.81 -33.65 17.01
CA VAL A 539 12.96 -32.54 16.55
C VAL A 539 12.24 -32.90 15.26
N ARG A 540 12.92 -33.59 14.33
CA ARG A 540 12.29 -34.11 13.11
C ARG A 540 11.12 -35.04 13.41
N ARG A 541 11.31 -36.02 14.32
CA ARG A 541 10.25 -36.96 14.70
C ARG A 541 9.03 -36.27 15.29
N LYS A 542 9.26 -35.22 16.08
CA LYS A 542 8.19 -34.38 16.63
C LYS A 542 7.42 -33.65 15.52
N ALA A 543 8.13 -33.01 14.60
CA ALA A 543 7.54 -32.34 13.45
C ALA A 543 6.78 -33.30 12.52
N ASP A 544 7.38 -34.45 12.17
CA ASP A 544 6.76 -35.47 11.33
C ASP A 544 5.47 -36.02 11.97
N TRP A 545 5.47 -36.23 13.30
CA TRP A 545 4.28 -36.68 14.01
C TRP A 545 3.17 -35.63 14.02
N ALA A 546 3.49 -34.34 14.19
CA ALA A 546 2.50 -33.27 14.11
C ALA A 546 1.95 -33.13 12.68
N LEU A 547 2.83 -33.09 11.69
CA LEU A 547 2.50 -32.99 10.27
C LEU A 547 1.63 -34.13 9.79
N GLN A 548 1.81 -35.34 10.33
CA GLN A 548 0.96 -36.49 9.99
C GLN A 548 -0.52 -36.21 10.30
N TRP A 549 -0.84 -35.40 11.32
CA TRP A 549 -2.21 -35.09 11.73
C TRP A 549 -2.73 -33.82 11.08
N ILE A 550 -1.88 -32.80 10.95
CA ILE A 550 -2.18 -31.54 10.26
C ILE A 550 -2.49 -31.78 8.79
N SER A 551 -1.77 -32.71 8.15
CA SER A 551 -1.93 -33.06 6.74
C SER A 551 -2.92 -34.21 6.50
N ASP A 552 -3.43 -34.87 7.55
CA ASP A 552 -4.34 -36.00 7.41
C ASP A 552 -5.72 -35.55 6.92
N THR A 553 -6.06 -35.87 5.67
CA THR A 553 -7.38 -35.59 5.09
C THR A 553 -8.40 -36.70 5.35
N ASN A 554 -7.97 -37.87 5.83
CA ASN A 554 -8.80 -39.05 6.04
C ASN A 554 -9.27 -39.22 7.49
N SER A 555 -8.52 -38.71 8.48
CA SER A 555 -8.94 -38.75 9.89
C SER A 555 -10.07 -37.78 10.20
N ALA A 556 -11.08 -38.30 10.92
CA ALA A 556 -12.17 -37.52 11.47
C ALA A 556 -11.66 -36.35 12.33
N PHE A 557 -12.36 -35.21 12.26
CA PHE A 557 -12.03 -33.96 12.96
C PHE A 557 -11.68 -34.18 14.44
N GLY A 558 -12.46 -34.98 15.17
CA GLY A 558 -12.21 -35.26 16.58
C GLY A 558 -10.89 -35.99 16.87
N LYS A 559 -10.36 -36.80 15.93
CA LYS A 559 -9.04 -37.43 16.08
C LYS A 559 -7.91 -36.41 15.89
N ARG A 560 -8.06 -35.51 14.91
CA ARG A 560 -7.11 -34.42 14.67
C ARG A 560 -7.11 -33.39 15.79
N LEU A 561 -8.28 -33.08 16.35
CA LEU A 561 -8.41 -32.17 17.49
C LEU A 561 -7.71 -32.69 18.75
N VAL A 562 -7.77 -34.00 19.00
CA VAL A 562 -7.01 -34.64 20.10
C VAL A 562 -5.50 -34.59 19.85
N ALA A 563 -5.07 -34.82 18.61
CA ALA A 563 -3.66 -34.69 18.25
C ALA A 563 -3.18 -33.23 18.39
N PHE A 564 -4.00 -32.26 17.99
CA PHE A 564 -3.74 -30.83 18.16
C PHE A 564 -3.63 -30.45 19.65
N ALA A 565 -4.56 -30.88 20.49
CA ALA A 565 -4.46 -30.69 21.94
C ALA A 565 -3.19 -31.30 22.55
N ALA A 566 -2.66 -32.38 21.97
CA ALA A 566 -1.40 -32.97 22.39
C ALA A 566 -0.17 -32.17 21.92
N VAL A 567 -0.23 -31.50 20.77
CA VAL A 567 0.81 -30.55 20.33
C VAL A 567 0.83 -29.32 21.25
N GLU A 568 -0.32 -28.71 21.51
CA GLU A 568 -0.41 -27.52 22.37
C GLU A 568 -0.11 -27.85 23.85
N GLY A 569 -0.51 -29.04 24.31
CA GLY A 569 -0.52 -29.41 25.72
C GLY A 569 0.65 -30.25 26.21
N ILE A 570 1.14 -31.20 25.39
CA ILE A 570 2.20 -32.15 25.79
C ILE A 570 3.52 -31.75 25.17
N PHE A 571 3.53 -31.46 23.86
CA PHE A 571 4.72 -30.94 23.22
C PHE A 571 5.09 -29.60 23.85
N PHE A 572 6.40 -29.35 24.04
CA PHE A 572 6.95 -28.14 24.64
C PHE A 572 6.80 -28.03 26.17
N SER A 573 5.91 -28.79 26.80
CA SER A 573 5.74 -28.80 28.26
C SER A 573 7.06 -29.09 29.01
N GLY A 574 7.91 -29.97 28.47
CA GLY A 574 9.22 -30.23 29.04
C GLY A 574 10.23 -29.10 28.83
N SER A 575 10.19 -28.45 27.66
CA SER A 575 11.00 -27.25 27.40
C SER A 575 10.60 -26.10 28.33
N PHE A 576 9.29 -25.91 28.58
CA PHE A 576 8.80 -24.93 29.54
C PHE A 576 9.30 -25.23 30.95
N ALA A 577 9.23 -26.47 31.41
CA ALA A 577 9.78 -26.87 32.71
C ALA A 577 11.30 -26.63 32.78
N ALA A 578 12.05 -26.92 31.72
CA ALA A 578 13.49 -26.71 31.66
C ALA A 578 13.88 -25.23 31.72
N ILE A 579 13.17 -24.36 31.01
CA ILE A 579 13.41 -22.91 31.04
C ILE A 579 12.95 -22.32 32.38
N TYR A 580 11.87 -22.81 32.97
CA TYR A 580 11.41 -22.36 34.29
C TYR A 580 12.39 -22.72 35.42
N TRP A 581 13.14 -23.82 35.27
CA TRP A 581 14.23 -24.18 36.18
C TRP A 581 15.33 -23.09 36.22
N LEU A 582 15.57 -22.38 35.11
CA LEU A 582 16.46 -21.22 35.07
C LEU A 582 15.86 -20.00 35.78
N LYS A 583 14.55 -19.78 35.63
CA LYS A 583 13.80 -18.69 36.30
C LYS A 583 13.91 -18.78 37.81
N LYS A 584 13.76 -19.98 38.40
CA LYS A 584 13.89 -20.20 39.85
C LYS A 584 15.26 -19.77 40.40
N ARG A 585 16.27 -19.68 39.53
CA ARG A 585 17.65 -19.26 39.87
C ARG A 585 17.95 -17.82 39.48
N GLY A 586 16.98 -17.08 38.95
CA GLY A 586 17.17 -15.69 38.51
C GLY A 586 18.03 -15.55 37.26
N LEU A 587 18.09 -16.59 36.42
CA LEU A 587 18.93 -16.60 35.21
C LEU A 587 18.10 -16.31 33.96
N MET A 588 18.74 -15.65 32.98
CA MET A 588 18.16 -15.35 31.65
C MET A 588 16.76 -14.70 31.72
N PRO A 589 16.64 -13.48 32.28
CA PRO A 589 15.34 -12.84 32.53
C PRO A 589 14.51 -12.64 31.26
N GLY A 590 15.14 -12.34 30.11
CA GLY A 590 14.44 -12.20 28.83
C GLY A 590 13.79 -13.52 28.37
N LEU A 591 14.57 -14.59 28.32
CA LEU A 591 14.11 -15.94 27.96
C LEU A 591 13.03 -16.45 28.92
N THR A 592 13.22 -16.25 30.22
CA THR A 592 12.30 -16.78 31.24
C THR A 592 11.00 -15.99 31.33
N TYR A 593 11.03 -14.69 31.02
CA TYR A 593 9.82 -13.86 30.92
C TYR A 593 9.02 -14.18 29.65
N SER A 594 9.67 -14.29 28.49
CA SER A 594 8.97 -14.70 27.26
C SER A 594 8.35 -16.09 27.41
N ASN A 595 9.06 -17.04 28.01
CA ASN A 595 8.55 -18.38 28.30
C ASN A 595 7.32 -18.39 29.21
N GLU A 596 7.22 -17.46 30.18
CA GLU A 596 6.04 -17.32 31.05
C GLU A 596 4.81 -16.86 30.26
N LEU A 597 4.97 -15.91 29.33
CA LEU A 597 3.89 -15.45 28.47
C LEU A 597 3.47 -16.53 27.47
N ILE A 598 4.44 -17.16 26.79
CA ILE A 598 4.18 -18.21 25.79
C ILE A 598 3.47 -19.40 26.44
N SER A 599 4.00 -19.93 27.56
CA SER A 599 3.38 -21.09 28.24
C SER A 599 1.96 -20.81 28.77
N ARG A 600 1.62 -19.55 29.08
CA ARG A 600 0.24 -19.15 29.41
C ARG A 600 -0.66 -19.25 28.18
N ASP A 601 -0.19 -18.75 27.04
CA ASP A 601 -0.94 -18.72 25.79
C ASP A 601 -1.15 -20.16 25.25
N GLU A 602 -0.12 -21.01 25.25
CA GLU A 602 -0.23 -22.45 24.92
C GLU A 602 -1.24 -23.18 25.81
N GLY A 603 -1.25 -22.85 27.10
CA GLY A 603 -2.23 -23.39 28.05
C GLY A 603 -3.65 -23.02 27.65
N LEU A 604 -3.87 -21.79 27.18
CA LEU A 604 -5.16 -21.33 26.69
C LEU A 604 -5.57 -22.04 25.38
N HIS A 605 -4.64 -22.23 24.45
CA HIS A 605 -4.88 -22.96 23.19
C HIS A 605 -5.27 -24.42 23.44
N CYS A 606 -4.53 -25.10 24.32
CA CYS A 606 -4.82 -26.47 24.75
C CYS A 606 -6.20 -26.58 25.42
N ASN A 607 -6.52 -25.67 26.36
CA ASN A 607 -7.83 -25.60 27.01
C ASN A 607 -8.96 -25.41 26.00
N PHE A 608 -8.74 -24.55 25.00
CA PHE A 608 -9.71 -24.33 23.92
C PHE A 608 -9.91 -25.58 23.06
N ALA A 609 -8.84 -26.31 22.73
CA ALA A 609 -8.95 -27.59 22.02
C ALA A 609 -9.76 -28.64 22.82
N CYS A 610 -9.54 -28.73 24.13
CA CYS A 610 -10.33 -29.58 25.03
C CYS A 610 -11.81 -29.15 25.10
N LEU A 611 -12.06 -27.84 25.14
CA LEU A 611 -13.41 -27.28 25.11
C LEU A 611 -14.13 -27.63 23.80
N MET A 612 -13.47 -27.45 22.66
CA MET A 612 -14.00 -27.84 21.34
C MET A 612 -14.27 -29.35 21.28
N TYR A 613 -13.41 -30.17 21.90
CA TYR A 613 -13.60 -31.61 22.00
C TYR A 613 -14.84 -31.98 22.82
N SER A 614 -15.12 -31.23 23.89
CA SER A 614 -16.30 -31.44 24.74
C SER A 614 -17.61 -31.32 23.96
N TYR A 615 -17.67 -30.38 23.01
CA TYR A 615 -18.82 -30.10 22.14
C TYR A 615 -18.98 -31.09 20.97
N LEU A 616 -18.02 -31.99 20.74
CA LEU A 616 -18.15 -32.99 19.68
C LEU A 616 -19.23 -34.03 20.00
N VAL A 617 -20.20 -34.16 19.09
CA VAL A 617 -21.26 -35.18 19.17
C VAL A 617 -20.71 -36.58 18.86
N LYS A 618 -19.82 -36.71 17.86
CA LYS A 618 -19.18 -37.98 17.48
C LYS A 618 -17.72 -37.99 17.91
N LYS A 619 -17.48 -38.40 19.16
CA LYS A 619 -16.13 -38.48 19.74
C LYS A 619 -15.37 -39.72 19.22
N PRO A 620 -14.04 -39.65 19.04
CA PRO A 620 -13.21 -40.82 18.80
C PRO A 620 -13.28 -41.81 19.97
N SER A 621 -12.97 -43.09 19.72
CA SER A 621 -12.94 -44.10 20.78
C SER A 621 -11.86 -43.79 21.81
N ALA A 622 -12.10 -44.17 23.07
CA ALA A 622 -11.16 -43.97 24.16
C ALA A 622 -9.77 -44.58 23.86
N ASP A 623 -9.75 -45.77 23.28
CA ASP A 623 -8.51 -46.44 22.86
C ASP A 623 -7.72 -45.62 21.84
N ARG A 624 -8.40 -44.92 20.92
CA ARG A 624 -7.73 -44.09 19.93
C ARG A 624 -7.20 -42.79 20.54
N VAL A 625 -7.92 -42.20 21.48
CA VAL A 625 -7.41 -41.02 22.21
C VAL A 625 -6.17 -41.40 23.01
N ASN A 626 -6.22 -42.50 23.76
CA ASN A 626 -5.08 -43.02 24.52
C ASN A 626 -3.89 -43.33 23.60
N ASP A 627 -4.10 -43.94 22.43
CA ASP A 627 -3.04 -44.20 21.44
C ASP A 627 -2.36 -42.91 20.96
N ILE A 628 -3.12 -41.84 20.71
CA ILE A 628 -2.56 -40.54 20.28
C ILE A 628 -1.71 -39.92 21.39
N ILE A 629 -2.26 -39.86 22.61
CA ILE A 629 -1.61 -39.24 23.77
C ILE A 629 -0.36 -40.00 24.20
N THR A 630 -0.42 -41.34 24.28
CA THR A 630 0.75 -42.13 24.69
C THR A 630 1.88 -42.06 23.66
N LYS A 631 1.57 -41.93 22.37
CA LYS A 631 2.56 -41.68 21.31
C LYS A 631 3.21 -40.30 21.45
N SER A 632 2.45 -39.23 21.68
CA SER A 632 3.04 -37.90 21.88
C SER A 632 3.93 -37.86 23.12
N VAL A 633 3.54 -38.53 24.22
CA VAL A 633 4.39 -38.67 25.42
C VAL A 633 5.73 -39.32 25.08
N SER A 634 5.72 -40.44 24.35
CA SER A 634 6.96 -41.14 24.00
C SER A 634 7.92 -40.28 23.19
N ILE A 635 7.40 -39.47 22.27
CA ILE A 635 8.18 -38.58 21.40
C ILE A 635 8.77 -37.42 22.21
N GLU A 636 7.97 -36.80 23.08
CA GLU A 636 8.44 -35.70 23.92
C GLU A 636 9.49 -36.17 24.95
N GLN A 637 9.29 -37.35 25.53
CA GLN A 637 10.28 -37.97 26.43
C GLN A 637 11.62 -38.25 25.72
N GLU A 638 11.59 -38.67 24.46
CA GLU A 638 12.78 -38.87 23.64
C GLU A 638 13.50 -37.55 23.37
N PHE A 639 12.78 -36.52 22.92
CA PHE A 639 13.33 -35.18 22.71
C PHE A 639 14.00 -34.64 23.96
N LEU A 640 13.36 -34.72 25.12
CA LEU A 640 13.91 -34.17 26.37
C LEU A 640 15.10 -34.96 26.88
N THR A 641 15.16 -36.26 26.62
CA THR A 641 16.32 -37.08 27.00
C THR A 641 17.56 -36.71 26.17
N GLU A 642 17.38 -36.33 24.90
CA GLU A 642 18.47 -35.84 24.05
C GLU A 642 18.84 -34.37 24.35
N ALA A 643 17.84 -33.52 24.61
CA ALA A 643 18.02 -32.09 24.87
C ALA A 643 18.62 -31.79 26.26
N LEU A 644 18.49 -32.70 27.23
CA LEU A 644 19.11 -32.62 28.55
C LEU A 644 20.25 -33.65 28.67
N PRO A 645 21.45 -33.37 28.12
CA PRO A 645 22.55 -34.34 28.09
C PRO A 645 23.15 -34.64 29.47
N VAL A 646 22.79 -33.87 30.51
CA VAL A 646 23.32 -34.00 31.87
C VAL A 646 22.21 -33.92 32.92
N ASN A 647 22.39 -34.64 34.02
CA ASN A 647 21.49 -34.58 35.17
C ASN A 647 21.75 -33.29 35.95
N LEU A 648 20.75 -32.40 36.01
CA LEU A 648 20.81 -31.15 36.75
C LEU A 648 20.23 -31.33 38.17
N ILE A 649 20.68 -30.50 39.11
CA ILE A 649 20.17 -30.54 40.48
C ILE A 649 18.70 -30.11 40.49
N GLY A 650 17.82 -31.03 40.89
CA GLY A 650 16.37 -30.82 40.90
C GLY A 650 15.68 -30.92 39.53
N MET A 651 16.37 -31.38 38.48
CA MET A 651 15.79 -31.69 37.16
C MET A 651 16.68 -32.66 36.39
N ASN A 652 16.16 -33.83 36.03
CA ASN A 652 16.89 -34.83 35.23
C ASN A 652 15.93 -35.54 34.28
N CYS A 653 16.46 -36.38 33.38
CA CYS A 653 15.64 -37.05 32.38
C CYS A 653 14.57 -37.96 32.99
N SER A 654 14.82 -38.59 34.14
CA SER A 654 13.82 -39.43 34.83
C SER A 654 12.68 -38.60 35.41
N LEU A 655 12.99 -37.49 36.08
CA LEU A 655 11.98 -36.56 36.61
C LEU A 655 11.22 -35.87 35.47
N MET A 656 11.90 -35.54 34.37
CA MET A 656 11.26 -34.93 33.21
C MET A 656 10.27 -35.91 32.56
N LYS A 657 10.62 -37.19 32.43
CA LYS A 657 9.69 -38.23 31.94
C LYS A 657 8.45 -38.34 32.81
N GLN A 658 8.62 -38.39 34.13
CA GLN A 658 7.52 -38.41 35.10
C GLN A 658 6.64 -37.15 34.97
N TYR A 659 7.22 -35.98 34.72
CA TYR A 659 6.49 -34.73 34.51
C TYR A 659 5.65 -34.77 33.22
N ILE A 660 6.19 -35.24 32.10
CA ILE A 660 5.43 -35.40 30.85
C ILE A 660 4.25 -36.37 31.04
N GLU A 661 4.45 -37.46 31.78
CA GLU A 661 3.38 -38.41 32.14
C GLU A 661 2.28 -37.75 32.99
N PHE A 662 2.66 -36.89 33.95
CA PHE A 662 1.72 -36.09 34.74
C PHE A 662 0.91 -35.11 33.86
N VAL A 663 1.57 -34.41 32.92
CA VAL A 663 0.91 -33.50 31.97
C VAL A 663 -0.07 -34.26 31.07
N ALA A 664 0.31 -35.45 30.60
CA ALA A 664 -0.55 -36.29 29.78
C ALA A 664 -1.79 -36.79 30.54
N ASP A 665 -1.64 -37.18 31.80
CA ASP A 665 -2.77 -37.56 32.66
C ASP A 665 -3.74 -36.40 32.90
N ARG A 666 -3.22 -35.18 33.03
CA ARG A 666 -4.05 -33.97 33.11
C ARG A 666 -4.83 -33.76 31.82
N LEU A 667 -4.17 -33.80 30.67
CA LEU A 667 -4.83 -33.65 29.36
C LEU A 667 -5.88 -34.73 29.11
N LEU A 668 -5.61 -35.98 29.49
CA LEU A 668 -6.61 -37.07 29.41
C LEU A 668 -7.84 -36.78 30.28
N THR A 669 -7.62 -36.23 31.48
CA THR A 669 -8.71 -35.82 32.38
C THR A 669 -9.55 -34.70 31.76
N ASP A 670 -8.90 -33.69 31.15
CA ASP A 670 -9.59 -32.56 30.50
C ASP A 670 -10.37 -33.00 29.25
N LEU A 671 -9.90 -34.03 28.54
CA LEU A 671 -10.63 -34.70 27.46
C LEU A 671 -11.76 -35.63 27.96
N GLY A 672 -11.89 -35.84 29.27
CA GLY A 672 -12.92 -36.67 29.90
C GLY A 672 -12.61 -38.17 29.94
N LEU A 673 -11.34 -38.56 29.90
CA LEU A 673 -10.87 -39.95 29.97
C LEU A 673 -10.16 -40.26 31.30
N PRO A 674 -10.11 -41.53 31.72
CA PRO A 674 -9.32 -41.93 32.89
C PRO A 674 -7.82 -41.78 32.63
N LYS A 675 -7.07 -41.49 33.70
CA LYS A 675 -5.60 -41.40 33.70
C LYS A 675 -4.97 -42.73 33.28
N VAL A 676 -3.84 -42.65 32.57
CA VAL A 676 -3.11 -43.82 32.05
C VAL A 676 -1.84 -44.08 32.86
N TYR A 677 -1.12 -43.02 33.24
CA TYR A 677 0.18 -43.14 33.91
C TYR A 677 0.08 -43.10 35.44
N LEU A 678 -0.95 -42.46 35.97
CA LEU A 678 -1.15 -42.18 37.40
C LEU A 678 0.07 -41.51 38.04
N SER A 679 0.72 -40.63 37.28
CA SER A 679 1.96 -39.96 37.67
C SER A 679 1.68 -38.70 38.51
N GLU A 680 2.55 -38.41 39.47
CA GLU A 680 2.53 -37.19 40.28
C GLU A 680 3.53 -36.17 39.73
N ASN A 681 3.25 -34.87 39.90
CA ASN A 681 4.14 -33.79 39.48
C ASN A 681 5.47 -33.83 40.27
N PRO A 682 6.62 -34.07 39.62
CA PRO A 682 7.92 -34.11 40.30
C PRO A 682 8.55 -32.73 40.52
N PHE A 683 7.92 -31.65 40.03
CA PHE A 683 8.46 -30.30 40.05
C PHE A 683 7.55 -29.33 40.83
N ASP A 684 7.85 -29.10 42.11
CA ASP A 684 7.13 -28.15 42.96
C ASP A 684 7.09 -26.72 42.38
N PHE A 685 8.11 -26.35 41.59
CA PHE A 685 8.17 -25.03 40.94
C PHE A 685 7.18 -24.86 39.77
N MET A 686 6.68 -25.97 39.21
CA MET A 686 5.64 -25.92 38.18
C MET A 686 4.24 -25.73 38.77
N GLU A 687 4.05 -25.95 40.09
CA GLU A 687 2.77 -25.67 40.77
C GLU A 687 2.49 -24.17 40.87
N SER A 688 3.55 -23.34 40.92
CA SER A 688 3.45 -21.88 41.01
C SER A 688 2.98 -21.19 39.73
N ILE A 689 2.78 -21.94 38.64
CA ILE A 689 2.37 -21.42 37.32
C ILE A 689 0.84 -21.43 37.19
N SER A 690 0.15 -22.30 37.94
CA SER A 690 -1.32 -22.43 37.88
C SER A 690 -2.08 -21.44 38.78
N LEU A 691 -1.36 -20.62 39.56
CA LEU A 691 -1.97 -19.50 40.26
C LEU A 691 -2.18 -18.39 39.23
N GLU A 692 -3.42 -18.17 38.80
CA GLU A 692 -3.83 -16.92 38.15
C GLU A 692 -3.31 -15.77 39.00
N GLY A 693 -2.19 -15.18 38.58
CA GLY A 693 -1.61 -14.04 39.24
C GLY A 693 -2.59 -12.88 39.10
N LYS A 694 -3.50 -12.71 40.06
CA LYS A 694 -4.15 -11.43 40.31
C LYS A 694 -3.06 -10.49 40.80
N THR A 695 -2.27 -9.95 39.88
CA THR A 695 -1.27 -8.94 40.19
C THR A 695 -2.00 -7.68 40.62
N ASN A 696 -1.95 -7.39 41.92
CA ASN A 696 -2.28 -6.07 42.42
C ASN A 696 -1.20 -5.08 41.98
N PHE A 697 -1.64 -3.87 41.64
CA PHE A 697 -0.88 -2.73 41.12
C PHE A 697 0.42 -2.38 41.90
N PHE A 698 0.60 -2.92 43.11
CA PHE A 698 1.71 -2.61 44.02
C PHE A 698 2.84 -3.65 44.06
N GLU A 699 2.73 -4.79 43.37
CA GLU A 699 3.67 -5.91 43.54
C GLU A 699 4.73 -6.05 42.42
N LYS A 700 4.55 -5.41 41.25
CA LYS A 700 5.55 -5.35 40.18
C LYS A 700 5.53 -3.98 39.48
N ARG A 701 6.70 -3.49 39.05
CA ARG A 701 6.76 -2.33 38.13
C ARG A 701 6.18 -2.74 36.78
N VAL A 702 5.16 -2.00 36.35
CA VAL A 702 4.49 -2.16 35.04
C VAL A 702 5.47 -1.76 33.94
N GLY A 703 5.87 -2.72 33.09
CA GLY A 703 6.81 -2.51 31.99
C GLY A 703 6.18 -1.95 30.71
N GLU A 704 4.89 -1.58 30.73
CA GLU A 704 4.12 -1.25 29.52
C GLU A 704 4.33 0.18 28.99
N TYR A 705 5.07 1.05 29.69
CA TYR A 705 5.37 2.40 29.20
C TYR A 705 6.80 2.82 29.48
N GLN A 706 7.75 2.33 28.69
CA GLN A 706 9.01 3.07 28.55
C GLN A 706 9.51 3.00 27.11
N ARG A 707 9.31 4.10 26.37
CA ARG A 707 9.98 4.34 25.08
C ARG A 707 11.50 4.40 25.32
N LEU A 708 12.25 3.80 24.39
CA LEU A 708 13.71 3.88 24.35
C LEU A 708 14.14 5.35 24.42
N GLY A 709 14.92 5.73 25.44
CA GLY A 709 15.51 7.07 25.57
C GLY A 709 14.86 8.04 26.56
N VAL A 710 13.85 7.64 27.34
CA VAL A 710 13.31 8.52 28.40
C VAL A 710 13.73 8.02 29.78
N MET A 711 14.60 8.81 30.44
CA MET A 711 15.22 8.64 31.77
C MET A 711 16.55 7.87 31.90
N SER A 712 17.36 7.76 30.83
CA SER A 712 18.77 7.35 30.93
C SER A 712 19.70 8.55 30.69
N ASN A 713 20.59 8.86 31.64
CA ASN A 713 21.67 9.81 31.39
C ASN A 713 22.67 9.20 30.40
N MET A 714 23.18 9.99 29.45
CA MET A 714 24.12 9.54 28.42
C MET A 714 25.43 8.92 28.95
N MET A 715 25.71 9.03 30.26
CA MET A 715 26.86 8.39 30.91
C MET A 715 26.64 6.91 31.26
N ASP A 716 25.39 6.40 31.28
CA ASP A 716 25.09 5.00 31.65
C ASP A 716 25.10 4.04 30.42
N CYS A 717 25.45 4.54 29.23
CA CYS A 717 25.46 3.78 27.98
C CYS A 717 26.89 3.65 27.41
N GLU A 718 27.88 3.37 28.24
CA GLU A 718 29.25 3.12 27.79
C GLU A 718 29.61 1.64 27.95
N PHE A 719 29.89 0.97 26.81
CA PHE A 719 30.37 -0.40 26.76
C PHE A 719 31.89 -0.39 26.85
N THR A 720 32.45 -0.96 27.93
CA THR A 720 33.90 -1.11 28.11
C THR A 720 34.31 -2.58 27.97
N LEU A 721 35.43 -2.83 27.29
CA LEU A 721 36.01 -4.16 27.11
C LEU A 721 37.21 -4.43 28.03
N ASP A 722 37.65 -3.43 28.79
CA ASP A 722 38.81 -3.49 29.68
C ASP A 722 38.41 -3.15 31.12
N ALA A 723 37.64 -4.03 31.76
CA ALA A 723 37.45 -3.97 33.21
C ALA A 723 38.36 -5.03 33.86
N ASP A 724 39.24 -4.58 34.76
CA ASP A 724 40.05 -5.48 35.58
C ASP A 724 39.14 -6.34 36.46
N PHE A 725 39.37 -7.66 36.43
CA PHE A 725 38.54 -8.71 37.05
C PHE A 725 38.44 -8.65 38.57
#